data_AF-R6D2H7-F1
#
_entry.id   AF-R6D2H7-F1
#
_cell.length_a   1.000
_cell.length_b   1.000
_cell.length_c   1.000
_cell.angle_alpha   90.00
_cell.angle_beta   90.00
_cell.angle_gamma   90.00
#
_symmetry.space_group_name_H-M   'P 1'
#
loop_
_entity.id
_entity.type
_entity.pdbx_description
1 polymer ?
#
loop_
_entity_poly.entity_id
_entity_poly.type
_entity_poly.pdbx_seq_one_letter_code
_entity_poly.pdbx_strand_id
1 'polypeptide(L)'
;MKLFHSLIYPLLAGSLCCLSCSDDEQETGIKQPSATGEVTFGVDLTAFSTRVTQDGSSWNEGDKIGAYVLDAKTLEPAVETVNVPYICSEEGSSVSFTSTAPLKVQNDGVPVKFVAYYPYTADMRNFDYPVQLAAQGKGSTACDLLYAATNEDYTYSEETAPHIALNFTHRLSKVILKFVNMEKEPLEVSNVRIEGMQTAASFNVQTDVLTLDESSVATITPYHNATTGFYEAIVLPSALKDTYKVSFVLDNREKEWIFTNLDIALPQFHKGYSYTFALYIDDSGFVEMGRLENVDGGNSSAPWEDGSSEDGTADGDKTPVAGYSLTPADGTQQVLADTELKLSFEGAAPELGTSGFIRIYRMSDHKLVDEISLSDRRESIKDGVTTLNTWMDIIGVTPAGSSVSRRIVNYYPVRVEGNDFIIKPHQQRLQYDTGYYVTIDRSAVKQTDFRGIYGRAWTFKTKPEPMPSGPDYELKISHTDPDADFYTLQGAIDFCATHIDLNAPKTFRMDDGIYQEIIYLRDQSNITVKGNAADNTAVNIQYDNSNDINGGIGGGTNIDQFAPVGTVVPSSGGRSVVILDGNSDKIRFENVTIENAYGWTLGKNGQAEALYINNKSAAFINCRVLSFQDTLLPGGGYNWFKDCFIAGATDFIWGSGKVVLFEDCQLHAPTGTRAVMQARVREGYLGYVFLNSCFTVGAGVTSSTLIYQYEPDNLTFLNCTFADIYGANFVGENKPLTPAVPTVATGCKLYNCKTESGANLYESIPAAVRNTVLQLSDEQYNQYFGTRKTIMSWDGYTDADWFK
;
A
#
# COMPACT_ATOMS: atom_id res chain seq x y z
N MET A 1 45.22 -18.12 -3.68
CA MET A 1 46.08 -18.58 -4.79
C MET A 1 45.45 -18.07 -6.09
N LYS A 2 46.15 -17.54 -7.12
CA LYS A 2 47.15 -18.18 -8.02
C LYS A 2 46.55 -19.41 -8.73
N LEU A 3 46.43 -19.54 -10.06
CA LEU A 3 46.69 -18.72 -11.29
C LEU A 3 45.62 -19.15 -12.36
N PHE A 4 45.44 -18.66 -13.60
CA PHE A 4 46.06 -17.69 -14.55
C PHE A 4 44.88 -17.06 -15.40
N HIS A 5 44.94 -15.94 -16.15
CA HIS A 5 45.53 -15.67 -17.51
C HIS A 5 45.09 -16.69 -18.59
N SER A 6 44.76 -16.41 -19.87
CA SER A 6 44.83 -15.30 -20.84
C SER A 6 44.59 -15.95 -22.25
N LEU A 7 44.41 -15.35 -23.45
CA LEU A 7 44.26 -13.99 -24.01
C LEU A 7 43.85 -14.09 -25.52
N ILE A 8 43.42 -12.96 -26.13
CA ILE A 8 43.66 -12.54 -27.55
C ILE A 8 42.80 -13.12 -28.72
N TYR A 9 42.17 -12.18 -29.46
CA TYR A 9 41.71 -12.24 -30.87
C TYR A 9 42.88 -11.93 -31.84
N PRO A 10 42.84 -12.35 -33.12
CA PRO A 10 42.75 -11.30 -34.16
C PRO A 10 41.98 -11.68 -35.44
N LEU A 11 41.59 -10.65 -36.22
CA LEU A 11 41.23 -10.77 -37.64
C LEU A 11 42.50 -10.90 -38.51
N LEU A 12 42.39 -11.51 -39.69
CA LEU A 12 42.91 -10.93 -40.95
C LEU A 12 42.36 -11.64 -42.20
N ALA A 13 42.49 -10.98 -43.35
CA ALA A 13 41.92 -11.41 -44.63
C ALA A 13 42.93 -12.16 -45.51
N GLY A 14 42.42 -12.93 -46.48
CA GLY A 14 43.19 -13.55 -47.57
C GLY A 14 42.36 -13.59 -48.85
N SER A 15 42.98 -13.41 -50.02
CA SER A 15 42.29 -13.23 -51.31
C SER A 15 42.98 -14.00 -52.43
N LEU A 16 42.22 -14.33 -53.49
CA LEU A 16 42.65 -15.00 -54.73
C LEU A 16 43.11 -16.47 -54.52
N CYS A 17 42.99 -17.40 -55.47
CA CYS A 17 42.95 -17.26 -56.93
C CYS A 17 42.06 -18.33 -57.62
N CYS A 18 41.90 -18.24 -58.94
CA CYS A 18 41.07 -19.13 -59.78
C CYS A 18 41.89 -20.27 -60.46
N LEU A 19 41.23 -21.01 -61.38
CA LEU A 19 41.69 -22.14 -62.24
C LEU A 19 41.35 -23.55 -61.68
N SER A 20 40.89 -24.55 -62.46
CA SER A 20 40.66 -24.64 -63.92
C SER A 20 39.64 -25.75 -64.27
N CYS A 21 38.94 -25.62 -65.43
CA CYS A 21 38.38 -26.66 -66.34
C CYS A 21 37.71 -27.94 -65.76
N SER A 22 36.41 -28.18 -66.00
CA SER A 22 35.80 -28.85 -67.19
C SER A 22 36.01 -30.38 -67.19
N ASP A 23 35.08 -31.24 -67.64
CA ASP A 23 34.33 -31.21 -68.91
C ASP A 23 32.82 -31.52 -68.80
N ASP A 24 32.09 -31.33 -69.91
CA ASP A 24 30.71 -31.78 -70.10
C ASP A 24 30.65 -33.29 -70.44
N GLU A 25 29.87 -34.08 -69.69
CA GLU A 25 29.27 -35.32 -70.20
C GLU A 25 27.75 -35.30 -70.05
N GLN A 26 27.06 -35.38 -71.18
CA GLN A 26 25.59 -35.35 -71.28
C GLN A 26 25.04 -36.78 -71.25
N GLU A 27 25.08 -37.45 -70.09
CA GLU A 27 24.49 -38.79 -69.95
C GLU A 27 22.95 -38.78 -69.98
N THR A 28 22.40 -39.80 -70.62
CA THR A 28 20.95 -39.96 -70.83
C THR A 28 20.26 -40.47 -69.57
N GLY A 29 19.12 -39.85 -69.23
CA GLY A 29 18.47 -40.05 -67.94
C GLY A 29 18.01 -41.49 -67.64
N ILE A 30 18.57 -42.04 -66.57
CA ILE A 30 17.82 -42.82 -65.58
C ILE A 30 17.84 -41.99 -64.30
N LYS A 31 16.69 -41.70 -63.67
CA LYS A 31 16.69 -41.20 -62.29
C LYS A 31 17.33 -42.30 -61.43
N GLN A 32 18.49 -42.03 -60.83
CA GLN A 32 18.95 -42.87 -59.72
C GLN A 32 17.86 -42.91 -58.64
N PRO A 33 17.73 -44.01 -57.88
CA PRO A 33 16.87 -44.02 -56.71
C PRO A 33 17.33 -42.90 -55.78
N SER A 34 16.46 -41.94 -55.50
CA SER A 34 16.70 -40.86 -54.55
C SER A 34 17.13 -41.49 -53.22
N ALA A 35 18.31 -41.13 -52.72
CA ALA A 35 18.82 -41.68 -51.47
C ALA A 35 17.81 -41.44 -50.35
N THR A 36 17.64 -42.44 -49.48
CA THR A 36 16.70 -42.36 -48.36
C THR A 36 17.43 -42.41 -47.03
N GLY A 37 17.34 -41.33 -46.26
CA GLY A 37 17.83 -41.28 -44.88
C GLY A 37 16.81 -41.90 -43.92
N GLU A 38 17.27 -42.76 -43.01
CA GLU A 38 16.45 -43.31 -41.92
C GLU A 38 16.52 -42.39 -40.71
N VAL A 39 15.37 -41.87 -40.27
CA VAL A 39 15.28 -40.77 -39.30
C VAL A 39 15.37 -41.29 -37.86
N THR A 40 16.17 -40.60 -37.04
CA THR A 40 16.21 -40.77 -35.57
C THR A 40 15.77 -39.49 -34.87
N PHE A 41 15.22 -39.61 -33.66
CA PHE A 41 14.77 -38.46 -32.88
C PHE A 41 15.59 -38.30 -31.60
N GLY A 42 16.06 -37.09 -31.35
CA GLY A 42 16.53 -36.65 -30.04
C GLY A 42 15.42 -35.87 -29.36
N VAL A 43 15.16 -36.14 -28.09
CA VAL A 43 14.06 -35.51 -27.35
C VAL A 43 14.57 -34.94 -26.04
N ASP A 44 14.29 -33.66 -25.79
CA ASP A 44 14.81 -32.92 -24.64
C ASP A 44 13.70 -32.25 -23.82
N LEU A 45 13.71 -32.50 -22.52
CA LEU A 45 12.83 -31.94 -21.48
C LEU A 45 13.61 -31.09 -20.46
N THR A 46 14.93 -30.93 -20.60
CA THR A 46 15.76 -30.17 -19.64
C THR A 46 15.36 -28.70 -19.52
N ALA A 47 14.67 -28.17 -20.54
CA ALA A 47 14.10 -26.82 -20.54
C ALA A 47 12.66 -26.72 -19.98
N PHE A 48 11.88 -27.82 -19.95
CA PHE A 48 10.42 -27.78 -19.71
C PHE A 48 9.90 -29.02 -18.97
N SER A 49 9.09 -28.82 -17.92
CA SER A 49 8.60 -29.91 -17.05
C SER A 49 7.36 -30.62 -17.59
N THR A 50 7.37 -30.98 -18.88
CA THR A 50 6.14 -31.15 -19.69
C THR A 50 5.21 -32.28 -19.31
N ARG A 51 5.73 -33.32 -18.65
CA ARG A 51 4.99 -34.55 -18.34
C ARG A 51 4.04 -34.41 -17.15
N VAL A 52 3.09 -35.33 -17.05
CA VAL A 52 2.12 -35.44 -15.95
C VAL A 52 2.61 -36.39 -14.84
N THR A 53 3.78 -37.01 -15.03
CA THR A 53 4.47 -37.92 -14.10
C THR A 53 4.61 -37.37 -12.68
N GLN A 54 4.48 -38.27 -11.68
CA GLN A 54 4.49 -37.94 -10.24
C GLN A 54 5.91 -37.67 -9.70
N ASP A 55 6.89 -37.92 -10.56
CA ASP A 55 8.31 -38.12 -10.30
C ASP A 55 9.20 -37.18 -11.15
N GLY A 56 8.60 -36.39 -12.05
CA GLY A 56 9.25 -35.24 -12.71
C GLY A 56 9.54 -35.40 -14.21
N SER A 57 10.44 -34.56 -14.70
CA SER A 57 10.65 -34.22 -16.12
C SER A 57 11.53 -35.21 -16.89
N SER A 58 11.29 -36.52 -16.75
CA SER A 58 12.06 -37.59 -17.40
C SER A 58 11.22 -38.48 -18.31
N TRP A 59 11.84 -38.97 -19.39
CA TRP A 59 11.40 -40.13 -20.15
C TRP A 59 11.88 -41.41 -19.48
N ASN A 60 11.10 -42.50 -19.62
CA ASN A 60 11.42 -43.82 -19.07
C ASN A 60 11.83 -44.79 -20.18
N GLU A 61 12.66 -45.79 -19.86
CA GLU A 61 12.96 -46.87 -20.80
C GLU A 61 11.67 -47.56 -21.26
N GLY A 62 11.47 -47.65 -22.58
CA GLY A 62 10.28 -48.25 -23.18
C GLY A 62 9.09 -47.31 -23.38
N ASP A 63 9.17 -46.03 -22.99
CA ASP A 63 8.20 -45.00 -23.41
C ASP A 63 8.13 -44.92 -24.95
N LYS A 64 6.95 -44.58 -25.50
CA LYS A 64 6.72 -44.61 -26.94
C LYS A 64 6.02 -43.37 -27.46
N ILE A 65 6.59 -42.79 -28.50
CA ILE A 65 5.98 -41.70 -29.28
C ILE A 65 5.52 -42.22 -30.64
N GLY A 66 4.41 -41.69 -31.15
CA GLY A 66 4.02 -41.87 -32.55
C GLY A 66 4.53 -40.70 -33.38
N ALA A 67 5.23 -40.98 -34.47
CA ALA A 67 5.86 -39.98 -35.33
C ALA A 67 5.33 -40.04 -36.76
N TYR A 68 5.32 -38.87 -37.40
CA TYR A 68 4.93 -38.67 -38.80
C TYR A 68 5.95 -37.76 -39.50
N VAL A 69 6.03 -37.91 -40.83
CA VAL A 69 6.70 -36.95 -41.72
C VAL A 69 5.68 -36.44 -42.75
N LEU A 70 5.52 -35.12 -42.81
CA LEU A 70 4.50 -34.41 -43.59
C LEU A 70 5.18 -33.47 -44.58
N ASP A 71 4.60 -33.24 -45.76
CA ASP A 71 5.04 -32.15 -46.65
C ASP A 71 4.84 -30.80 -45.95
N ALA A 72 5.87 -29.93 -45.96
CA ALA A 72 5.88 -28.73 -45.13
C ALA A 72 4.84 -27.66 -45.52
N LYS A 73 4.22 -27.77 -46.71
CA LYS A 73 3.28 -26.78 -47.27
C LYS A 73 1.83 -27.24 -47.26
N THR A 74 1.59 -28.53 -47.44
CA THR A 74 0.27 -29.16 -47.53
C THR A 74 -0.11 -29.92 -46.27
N LEU A 75 0.87 -30.28 -45.43
CA LEU A 75 0.74 -31.14 -44.25
C LEU A 75 0.25 -32.57 -44.55
N GLU A 76 0.17 -32.97 -45.82
CA GLU A 76 -0.12 -34.36 -46.21
C GLU A 76 1.09 -35.28 -45.94
N PRO A 77 0.91 -36.59 -45.72
CA PRO A 77 2.01 -37.53 -45.53
C PRO A 77 3.02 -37.52 -46.68
N ALA A 78 4.31 -37.34 -46.35
CA ALA A 78 5.39 -37.42 -47.32
C ALA A 78 5.81 -38.88 -47.65
N VAL A 79 5.23 -39.86 -46.95
CA VAL A 79 5.47 -41.31 -47.10
C VAL A 79 4.19 -42.12 -46.88
N GLU A 80 4.14 -43.34 -47.42
CA GLU A 80 3.02 -44.27 -47.23
C GLU A 80 2.90 -44.79 -45.78
N THR A 81 4.02 -44.85 -45.03
CA THR A 81 4.06 -45.37 -43.66
C THR A 81 3.78 -44.26 -42.64
N VAL A 82 2.52 -44.17 -42.20
CA VAL A 82 2.04 -43.18 -41.21
C VAL A 82 1.98 -43.75 -39.79
N ASN A 83 2.05 -42.87 -38.77
CA ASN A 83 2.04 -43.22 -37.33
C ASN A 83 3.12 -44.24 -36.93
N VAL A 84 4.40 -43.95 -37.23
CA VAL A 84 5.51 -44.86 -36.90
C VAL A 84 5.81 -44.80 -35.39
N PRO A 85 5.80 -45.92 -34.66
CA PRO A 85 6.23 -45.94 -33.27
C PRO A 85 7.75 -45.80 -33.15
N TYR A 86 8.19 -44.86 -32.32
CA TYR A 86 9.55 -44.77 -31.81
C TYR A 86 9.55 -45.03 -30.30
N ILE A 87 10.61 -45.65 -29.80
CA ILE A 87 10.75 -46.15 -28.43
C ILE A 87 11.97 -45.49 -27.78
N CYS A 88 11.83 -45.03 -26.54
CA CYS A 88 12.91 -44.55 -25.70
C CYS A 88 13.77 -45.72 -25.22
N SER A 89 15.09 -45.67 -25.48
CA SER A 89 16.03 -46.75 -25.12
C SER A 89 16.74 -46.55 -23.78
N GLU A 90 16.43 -45.48 -23.05
CA GLU A 90 17.11 -45.05 -21.83
C GLU A 90 16.15 -44.23 -20.94
N GLU A 91 16.55 -43.97 -19.69
CA GLU A 91 15.82 -43.10 -18.76
C GLU A 91 16.56 -41.76 -18.63
N GLY A 92 15.86 -40.63 -18.73
CA GLY A 92 16.46 -39.31 -18.60
C GLY A 92 15.59 -38.15 -19.08
N SER A 93 16.04 -36.92 -18.83
CA SER A 93 15.39 -35.70 -19.33
C SER A 93 15.79 -35.35 -20.77
N SER A 94 16.93 -35.82 -21.27
CA SER A 94 17.34 -35.70 -22.67
C SER A 94 17.78 -37.08 -23.16
N VAL A 95 17.11 -37.60 -24.19
CA VAL A 95 17.13 -39.04 -24.57
C VAL A 95 17.00 -39.25 -26.08
N SER A 96 17.44 -40.42 -26.55
CA SER A 96 17.27 -40.87 -27.94
C SER A 96 16.05 -41.79 -28.11
N PHE A 97 15.25 -41.49 -29.14
CA PHE A 97 14.12 -42.30 -29.58
C PHE A 97 14.44 -43.03 -30.89
N THR A 98 14.26 -44.34 -30.92
CA THR A 98 14.62 -45.22 -32.06
C THR A 98 13.43 -46.09 -32.51
N SER A 99 13.45 -46.56 -33.75
CA SER A 99 12.40 -47.44 -34.30
C SER A 99 13.01 -48.61 -35.07
N THR A 100 12.31 -49.75 -35.08
CA THR A 100 12.64 -50.92 -35.91
C THR A 100 12.14 -50.80 -37.35
N ALA A 101 11.33 -49.79 -37.64
CA ALA A 101 10.85 -49.44 -38.98
C ALA A 101 10.79 -47.90 -39.13
N PRO A 102 11.95 -47.20 -39.10
CA PRO A 102 12.01 -45.75 -39.01
C PRO A 102 11.39 -45.04 -40.22
N LEU A 103 10.91 -43.81 -39.98
CA LEU A 103 10.52 -42.88 -41.02
C LEU A 103 11.69 -42.63 -41.98
N LYS A 104 11.37 -42.38 -43.25
CA LYS A 104 12.36 -42.15 -44.31
C LYS A 104 12.09 -40.83 -45.01
N VAL A 105 13.17 -40.10 -45.30
CA VAL A 105 13.14 -38.88 -46.11
C VAL A 105 13.85 -39.13 -47.43
N GLN A 106 13.37 -38.50 -48.51
CA GLN A 106 13.93 -38.66 -49.86
C GLN A 106 14.89 -37.52 -50.18
N ASN A 107 15.98 -37.81 -50.90
CA ASN A 107 16.81 -36.77 -51.52
C ASN A 107 16.17 -36.28 -52.83
N ASP A 108 15.06 -35.55 -52.72
CA ASP A 108 14.33 -34.94 -53.85
C ASP A 108 14.21 -33.40 -53.78
N GLY A 109 14.67 -32.80 -52.67
CA GLY A 109 14.62 -31.36 -52.43
C GLY A 109 13.27 -30.83 -51.93
N VAL A 110 12.31 -31.70 -51.56
CA VAL A 110 11.04 -31.29 -50.96
C VAL A 110 11.21 -31.08 -49.46
N PRO A 111 10.91 -29.89 -48.91
CA PRO A 111 10.95 -29.66 -47.46
C PRO A 111 9.79 -30.37 -46.75
N VAL A 112 10.11 -31.04 -45.64
CA VAL A 112 9.16 -31.79 -44.81
C VAL A 112 9.15 -31.29 -43.36
N LYS A 113 8.08 -31.60 -42.62
CA LYS A 113 7.99 -31.40 -41.17
C LYS A 113 7.85 -32.74 -40.49
N PHE A 114 8.47 -32.86 -39.31
CA PHE A 114 8.20 -33.97 -38.42
C PHE A 114 7.26 -33.52 -37.31
N VAL A 115 6.26 -34.33 -37.02
CA VAL A 115 5.35 -34.16 -35.89
C VAL A 115 5.31 -35.46 -35.10
N ALA A 116 5.25 -35.35 -33.78
CA ALA A 116 5.22 -36.50 -32.88
C ALA A 116 4.34 -36.25 -31.66
N TYR A 117 3.74 -37.32 -31.12
CA TYR A 117 2.87 -37.26 -29.96
C TYR A 117 3.16 -38.40 -28.97
N TYR A 118 2.81 -38.19 -27.71
CA TYR A 118 2.85 -39.18 -26.63
C TYR A 118 1.51 -39.26 -25.90
N PRO A 119 1.08 -40.45 -25.44
CA PRO A 119 1.67 -41.76 -25.71
C PRO A 119 1.29 -42.28 -27.11
N TYR A 120 2.16 -43.08 -27.72
CA TYR A 120 1.85 -43.79 -28.96
C TYR A 120 0.58 -44.65 -28.82
N THR A 121 -0.33 -44.55 -29.79
CA THR A 121 -1.46 -45.47 -29.94
C THR A 121 -1.56 -46.02 -31.36
N ALA A 122 -1.94 -47.30 -31.46
CA ALA A 122 -2.24 -47.94 -32.74
C ALA A 122 -3.67 -47.64 -33.25
N ASP A 123 -4.55 -47.12 -32.39
CA ASP A 123 -5.97 -46.87 -32.71
C ASP A 123 -6.23 -45.51 -33.39
N MET A 124 -5.17 -44.75 -33.70
CA MET A 124 -5.24 -43.45 -34.36
C MET A 124 -5.85 -43.54 -35.77
N ARG A 125 -6.75 -42.60 -36.10
CA ARG A 125 -7.45 -42.53 -37.39
C ARG A 125 -7.45 -41.08 -37.84
N ASN A 126 -7.19 -40.79 -39.12
CA ASN A 126 -7.21 -39.42 -39.66
C ASN A 126 -6.36 -38.42 -38.83
N PHE A 127 -5.23 -38.88 -38.26
CA PHE A 127 -4.37 -38.13 -37.33
C PHE A 127 -5.01 -37.77 -35.97
N ASP A 128 -6.23 -38.24 -35.69
CA ASP A 128 -6.94 -37.97 -34.45
C ASP A 128 -6.52 -38.92 -33.31
N TYR A 129 -5.99 -38.33 -32.23
CA TYR A 129 -5.72 -38.99 -30.95
C TYR A 129 -6.95 -38.87 -30.01
N PRO A 130 -7.50 -39.99 -29.50
CA PRO A 130 -8.65 -39.96 -28.59
C PRO A 130 -8.25 -39.59 -27.15
N VAL A 131 -8.82 -38.52 -26.62
CA VAL A 131 -8.62 -38.02 -25.25
C VAL A 131 -9.79 -38.46 -24.35
N GLN A 132 -9.50 -38.95 -23.14
CA GLN A 132 -10.48 -39.40 -22.14
C GLN A 132 -9.98 -39.08 -20.72
N LEU A 133 -10.70 -38.24 -19.95
CA LEU A 133 -10.20 -37.67 -18.69
C LEU A 133 -11.01 -38.02 -17.42
N ALA A 134 -12.13 -38.72 -17.52
CA ALA A 134 -12.99 -38.97 -16.35
C ALA A 134 -12.34 -39.79 -15.21
N ALA A 135 -11.43 -40.72 -15.55
CA ALA A 135 -10.96 -41.77 -14.64
C ALA A 135 -9.51 -41.55 -14.15
N GLN A 136 -9.29 -40.56 -13.26
CA GLN A 136 -7.94 -40.18 -12.78
C GLN A 136 -7.62 -40.57 -11.34
N GLY A 137 -8.56 -41.11 -10.56
CA GLY A 137 -8.39 -41.45 -9.13
C GLY A 137 -7.35 -42.54 -8.77
N LYS A 138 -6.54 -42.99 -9.72
CA LYS A 138 -5.36 -43.87 -9.52
C LYS A 138 -4.03 -43.25 -9.96
N GLY A 139 -4.06 -42.00 -10.44
CA GLY A 139 -2.94 -41.33 -11.08
C GLY A 139 -3.37 -40.76 -12.44
N SER A 140 -2.82 -39.60 -12.78
CA SER A 140 -3.16 -38.82 -13.99
C SER A 140 -2.26 -39.11 -15.19
N THR A 141 -1.20 -39.92 -15.05
CA THR A 141 -0.22 -40.21 -16.12
C THR A 141 -0.82 -40.82 -17.39
N ALA A 142 -1.96 -41.51 -17.29
CA ALA A 142 -2.70 -42.02 -18.46
C ALA A 142 -3.41 -40.91 -19.28
N CYS A 143 -3.43 -39.68 -18.77
CA CYS A 143 -3.95 -38.48 -19.41
C CYS A 143 -2.84 -37.54 -19.92
N ASP A 144 -1.56 -37.94 -19.81
CA ASP A 144 -0.40 -37.18 -20.31
C ASP A 144 -0.46 -37.11 -21.84
N LEU A 145 -0.74 -35.93 -22.40
CA LEU A 145 -0.82 -35.73 -23.85
C LEU A 145 0.22 -34.70 -24.27
N LEU A 146 1.32 -35.19 -24.81
CA LEU A 146 2.44 -34.36 -25.30
C LEU A 146 2.44 -34.32 -26.81
N TYR A 147 2.83 -33.18 -27.37
CA TYR A 147 3.04 -33.00 -28.81
C TYR A 147 4.30 -32.18 -29.08
N ALA A 148 5.04 -32.59 -30.12
CA ALA A 148 6.19 -31.89 -30.68
C ALA A 148 6.04 -31.74 -32.20
N ALA A 149 6.59 -30.65 -32.74
CA ALA A 149 6.76 -30.44 -34.17
C ALA A 149 8.13 -29.80 -34.42
N THR A 150 8.70 -29.99 -35.61
CA THR A 150 9.93 -29.27 -36.00
C THR A 150 9.64 -27.80 -36.27
N ASN A 151 10.39 -26.91 -35.61
CA ASN A 151 10.25 -25.46 -35.74
C ASN A 151 10.59 -24.94 -37.15
N GLU A 152 11.46 -25.65 -37.87
CA GLU A 152 11.89 -25.32 -39.24
C GLU A 152 11.54 -26.48 -40.20
N ASP A 153 11.44 -26.14 -41.49
CA ASP A 153 11.20 -27.11 -42.57
C ASP A 153 12.49 -27.90 -42.85
N TYR A 154 12.49 -29.21 -42.66
CA TYR A 154 13.64 -30.06 -42.89
C TYR A 154 13.77 -30.44 -44.37
N THR A 155 14.93 -30.19 -44.98
CA THR A 155 15.28 -30.72 -46.31
C THR A 155 16.44 -31.69 -46.17
N TYR A 156 16.31 -32.89 -46.70
CA TYR A 156 17.34 -33.95 -46.56
C TYR A 156 18.61 -33.64 -47.37
N SER A 157 19.76 -34.08 -46.85
CA SER A 157 21.06 -34.05 -47.51
C SER A 157 21.84 -35.30 -47.15
N GLU A 158 22.56 -35.89 -48.11
CA GLU A 158 23.38 -37.09 -47.89
C GLU A 158 24.64 -36.82 -47.02
N GLU A 159 25.02 -35.55 -46.84
CA GLU A 159 26.18 -35.17 -46.00
C GLU A 159 25.90 -35.28 -44.49
N THR A 160 24.64 -35.42 -44.06
CA THR A 160 24.25 -35.52 -42.64
C THR A 160 23.26 -36.65 -42.37
N ALA A 161 23.47 -37.38 -41.28
CA ALA A 161 22.49 -38.33 -40.79
C ALA A 161 21.27 -37.57 -40.23
N PRO A 162 20.02 -37.93 -40.58
CA PRO A 162 18.83 -37.21 -40.14
C PRO A 162 18.52 -37.54 -38.68
N HIS A 163 19.13 -36.77 -37.78
CA HIS A 163 18.81 -36.72 -36.37
C HIS A 163 18.00 -35.45 -36.07
N ILE A 164 16.75 -35.61 -35.66
CA ILE A 164 15.77 -34.53 -35.54
C ILE A 164 15.50 -34.27 -34.05
N ALA A 165 15.74 -33.04 -33.61
CA ALA A 165 15.40 -32.60 -32.25
C ALA A 165 13.89 -32.30 -32.14
N LEU A 166 13.24 -32.83 -31.10
CA LEU A 166 11.83 -32.61 -30.81
C LEU A 166 11.62 -32.05 -29.40
N ASN A 167 11.04 -30.84 -29.34
CA ASN A 167 10.63 -30.21 -28.09
C ASN A 167 9.15 -30.52 -27.84
N PHE A 168 8.86 -31.38 -26.87
CA PHE A 168 7.48 -31.72 -26.52
C PHE A 168 6.84 -30.64 -25.65
N THR A 169 5.53 -30.48 -25.81
CA THR A 169 4.71 -29.52 -25.07
C THR A 169 3.36 -30.16 -24.75
N HIS A 170 2.83 -29.93 -23.55
CA HIS A 170 1.59 -30.58 -23.12
C HIS A 170 0.36 -29.94 -23.80
N ARG A 171 -0.68 -30.74 -24.05
CA ARG A 171 -1.86 -30.31 -24.82
C ARG A 171 -3.14 -30.17 -24.02
N LEU A 172 -3.10 -30.53 -22.74
CA LEU A 172 -4.20 -30.36 -21.80
C LEU A 172 -3.76 -29.46 -20.64
N SER A 173 -4.67 -29.15 -19.72
CA SER A 173 -4.39 -28.31 -18.53
C SER A 173 -4.35 -29.17 -17.27
N LYS A 174 -3.56 -28.78 -16.26
CA LYS A 174 -3.54 -29.41 -14.93
C LYS A 174 -4.20 -28.50 -13.90
N VAL A 175 -4.97 -29.10 -13.00
CA VAL A 175 -5.62 -28.46 -11.84
C VAL A 175 -5.12 -29.16 -10.58
N ILE A 176 -4.70 -28.37 -9.60
CA ILE A 176 -4.27 -28.80 -8.27
C ILE A 176 -5.17 -28.09 -7.24
N LEU A 177 -5.78 -28.84 -6.34
CA LEU A 177 -6.72 -28.36 -5.34
C LEU A 177 -6.15 -28.58 -3.93
N LYS A 178 -6.04 -27.49 -3.16
CA LYS A 178 -5.77 -27.48 -1.72
C LYS A 178 -7.04 -27.09 -0.96
N PHE A 179 -7.19 -27.61 0.25
CA PHE A 179 -8.29 -27.29 1.16
C PHE A 179 -7.66 -26.82 2.48
N VAL A 180 -8.01 -25.62 2.95
CA VAL A 180 -7.38 -24.98 4.11
C VAL A 180 -8.40 -24.24 4.98
N ASN A 181 -8.12 -24.10 6.28
CA ASN A 181 -8.85 -23.17 7.14
C ASN A 181 -8.39 -21.71 6.88
N MET A 182 -8.99 -20.76 7.58
CA MET A 182 -8.68 -19.33 7.44
C MET A 182 -7.26 -19.00 7.92
N GLU A 183 -6.71 -19.81 8.82
CA GLU A 183 -5.34 -19.78 9.33
C GLU A 183 -4.29 -20.37 8.35
N LYS A 184 -4.73 -20.93 7.20
CA LYS A 184 -3.92 -21.60 6.15
C LYS A 184 -3.39 -22.99 6.52
N GLU A 185 -3.94 -23.61 7.55
CA GLU A 185 -3.66 -25.00 7.92
C GLU A 185 -4.45 -25.97 7.01
N PRO A 186 -3.87 -27.10 6.55
CA PRO A 186 -4.56 -28.05 5.68
C PRO A 186 -5.78 -28.73 6.33
N LEU A 187 -6.85 -28.91 5.54
CA LEU A 187 -8.06 -29.62 5.94
C LEU A 187 -8.19 -30.98 5.28
N GLU A 188 -8.48 -32.00 6.09
CA GLU A 188 -8.79 -33.37 5.63
C GLU A 188 -10.18 -33.42 4.98
N VAL A 189 -10.21 -33.50 3.66
CA VAL A 189 -11.44 -33.67 2.85
C VAL A 189 -11.46 -35.03 2.17
N SER A 190 -12.67 -35.50 1.85
CA SER A 190 -12.89 -36.78 1.16
C SER A 190 -13.87 -36.64 0.00
N ASN A 191 -13.93 -37.65 -0.88
CA ASN A 191 -14.88 -37.71 -2.01
C ASN A 191 -14.85 -36.44 -2.88
N VAL A 192 -13.65 -35.93 -3.18
CA VAL A 192 -13.42 -34.79 -4.06
C VAL A 192 -13.72 -35.18 -5.52
N ARG A 193 -14.44 -34.32 -6.24
CA ARG A 193 -14.93 -34.54 -7.60
C ARG A 193 -14.90 -33.21 -8.36
N ILE A 194 -14.48 -33.23 -9.62
CA ILE A 194 -14.64 -32.10 -10.56
C ILE A 194 -15.82 -32.43 -11.47
N GLU A 195 -16.79 -31.53 -11.57
CA GLU A 195 -18.10 -31.79 -12.18
C GLU A 195 -18.47 -30.68 -13.20
N GLY A 196 -19.27 -31.05 -14.20
CA GLY A 196 -19.82 -30.12 -15.21
C GLY A 196 -18.90 -29.76 -16.38
N MET A 197 -17.68 -30.31 -16.44
CA MET A 197 -16.75 -30.19 -17.55
C MET A 197 -16.90 -31.34 -18.56
N GLN A 198 -16.64 -31.06 -19.84
CA GLN A 198 -16.40 -32.05 -20.89
C GLN A 198 -15.17 -32.91 -20.51
N THR A 199 -15.22 -34.22 -20.78
CA THR A 199 -14.16 -35.17 -20.39
C THR A 199 -13.54 -35.94 -21.57
N ALA A 200 -14.05 -35.77 -22.79
CA ALA A 200 -13.49 -36.34 -24.00
C ALA A 200 -13.21 -35.28 -25.08
N ALA A 201 -12.19 -35.54 -25.88
CA ALA A 201 -11.80 -34.72 -27.01
C ALA A 201 -11.05 -35.56 -28.06
N SER A 202 -10.82 -34.96 -29.23
CA SER A 202 -10.03 -35.49 -30.33
C SER A 202 -8.88 -34.53 -30.61
N PHE A 203 -7.63 -34.95 -30.43
CA PHE A 203 -6.46 -34.12 -30.72
C PHE A 203 -5.85 -34.51 -32.07
N ASN A 204 -5.93 -33.62 -33.05
CA ASN A 204 -5.44 -33.88 -34.39
C ASN A 204 -3.95 -33.56 -34.53
N VAL A 205 -3.11 -34.60 -34.66
CA VAL A 205 -1.64 -34.46 -34.67
C VAL A 205 -1.08 -33.92 -36.00
N GLN A 206 -1.92 -33.73 -37.03
CA GLN A 206 -1.53 -33.08 -38.28
C GLN A 206 -1.65 -31.55 -38.18
N THR A 207 -2.59 -31.04 -37.37
CA THR A 207 -2.96 -29.61 -37.33
C THR A 207 -2.80 -28.93 -35.97
N ASP A 208 -2.39 -29.65 -34.92
CA ASP A 208 -2.28 -29.17 -33.53
C ASP A 208 -3.62 -28.73 -32.88
N VAL A 209 -4.75 -29.19 -33.44
CA VAL A 209 -6.11 -28.80 -33.02
C VAL A 209 -6.70 -29.82 -32.05
N LEU A 210 -7.19 -29.33 -30.90
CA LEU A 210 -7.99 -30.12 -29.95
C LEU A 210 -9.48 -29.82 -30.17
N THR A 211 -10.25 -30.82 -30.58
CA THR A 211 -11.70 -30.73 -30.80
C THR A 211 -12.45 -31.38 -29.63
N LEU A 212 -13.30 -30.64 -28.93
CA LEU A 212 -14.05 -31.14 -27.77
C LEU A 212 -15.23 -32.04 -28.22
N ASP A 213 -15.50 -33.11 -27.46
CA ASP A 213 -16.81 -33.78 -27.52
C ASP A 213 -17.76 -33.09 -26.55
N GLU A 214 -18.63 -32.23 -27.07
CA GLU A 214 -19.64 -31.49 -26.29
C GLU A 214 -20.65 -32.39 -25.56
N SER A 215 -20.77 -33.67 -25.94
CA SER A 215 -21.63 -34.64 -25.24
C SER A 215 -20.96 -35.32 -24.04
N SER A 216 -19.65 -35.15 -23.87
CA SER A 216 -18.81 -35.90 -22.92
C SER A 216 -18.78 -35.37 -21.48
N VAL A 217 -19.78 -34.60 -21.06
CA VAL A 217 -19.81 -34.00 -19.71
C VAL A 217 -19.98 -35.10 -18.66
N ALA A 218 -18.96 -35.27 -17.82
CA ALA A 218 -18.91 -36.31 -16.79
C ALA A 218 -18.10 -35.85 -15.57
N THR A 219 -18.25 -36.56 -14.45
CA THR A 219 -17.44 -36.33 -13.25
C THR A 219 -16.01 -36.84 -13.46
N ILE A 220 -15.03 -35.97 -13.22
CA ILE A 220 -13.62 -36.36 -13.06
C ILE A 220 -13.39 -36.63 -11.57
N THR A 221 -12.86 -37.81 -11.24
CA THR A 221 -12.31 -38.10 -9.90
C THR A 221 -10.83 -37.74 -9.88
N PRO A 222 -10.38 -36.69 -9.16
CA PRO A 222 -8.96 -36.33 -9.08
C PRO A 222 -8.13 -37.42 -8.38
N TYR A 223 -6.83 -37.43 -8.68
CA TYR A 223 -5.84 -38.20 -7.93
C TYR A 223 -5.53 -37.50 -6.61
N HIS A 224 -5.56 -38.22 -5.48
CA HIS A 224 -5.09 -37.69 -4.19
C HIS A 224 -3.60 -38.00 -4.04
N ASN A 225 -2.76 -36.97 -4.04
CA ASN A 225 -1.31 -37.09 -3.91
C ASN A 225 -0.92 -37.21 -2.43
N ALA A 226 -0.64 -38.44 -1.99
CA ALA A 226 -0.29 -38.76 -0.60
C ALA A 226 1.04 -38.14 -0.10
N THR A 227 1.85 -37.54 -0.98
CA THR A 227 3.09 -36.84 -0.60
C THR A 227 2.83 -35.36 -0.29
N THR A 228 1.84 -34.74 -0.93
CA THR A 228 1.52 -33.31 -0.78
C THR A 228 0.22 -33.03 -0.02
N GLY A 229 -0.69 -34.01 0.05
CA GLY A 229 -2.06 -33.83 0.55
C GLY A 229 -2.99 -33.11 -0.44
N PHE A 230 -2.56 -32.90 -1.68
CA PHE A 230 -3.33 -32.16 -2.69
C PHE A 230 -4.09 -33.10 -3.63
N TYR A 231 -5.18 -32.59 -4.21
CA TYR A 231 -5.98 -33.30 -5.20
C TYR A 231 -5.66 -32.78 -6.61
N GLU A 232 -5.24 -33.66 -7.52
CA GLU A 232 -4.70 -33.32 -8.83
C GLU A 232 -5.53 -33.93 -9.98
N ALA A 233 -5.81 -33.14 -11.02
CA ALA A 233 -6.54 -33.61 -12.19
C ALA A 233 -6.06 -32.92 -13.48
N ILE A 234 -6.08 -33.64 -14.59
CA ILE A 234 -5.97 -33.10 -15.95
C ILE A 234 -7.38 -32.75 -16.45
N VAL A 235 -7.53 -31.59 -17.08
CA VAL A 235 -8.81 -31.07 -17.61
C VAL A 235 -8.62 -30.58 -19.05
N LEU A 236 -9.73 -30.50 -19.80
CA LEU A 236 -9.71 -29.95 -21.16
C LEU A 236 -9.51 -28.42 -21.13
N PRO A 237 -8.54 -27.87 -21.88
CA PRO A 237 -8.39 -26.42 -22.07
C PRO A 237 -9.69 -25.83 -22.60
N SER A 238 -10.32 -24.95 -21.82
CA SER A 238 -11.67 -24.46 -22.09
C SER A 238 -12.00 -23.21 -21.28
N ALA A 239 -12.87 -22.36 -21.82
CA ALA A 239 -13.44 -21.22 -21.10
C ALA A 239 -14.21 -21.69 -19.85
N LEU A 240 -14.00 -21.00 -18.72
CA LEU A 240 -14.70 -21.31 -17.48
C LEU A 240 -16.19 -20.98 -17.60
N LYS A 241 -17.00 -21.73 -16.84
CA LYS A 241 -18.45 -21.64 -16.81
C LYS A 241 -18.92 -21.87 -15.37
N ASP A 242 -20.02 -21.26 -14.96
CA ASP A 242 -20.58 -21.46 -13.61
C ASP A 242 -21.07 -22.90 -13.35
N THR A 243 -21.11 -23.74 -14.39
CA THR A 243 -21.37 -25.18 -14.29
C THR A 243 -20.14 -25.98 -13.87
N TYR A 244 -18.92 -25.43 -13.97
CA TYR A 244 -17.68 -26.12 -13.62
C TYR A 244 -17.43 -25.97 -12.11
N LYS A 245 -17.50 -27.06 -11.37
CA LYS A 245 -17.38 -27.04 -9.90
C LYS A 245 -16.51 -28.17 -9.34
N VAL A 246 -16.00 -27.92 -8.13
CA VAL A 246 -15.42 -28.90 -7.22
C VAL A 246 -16.45 -29.25 -6.16
N SER A 247 -16.84 -30.52 -6.08
CA SER A 247 -17.72 -31.06 -5.03
C SER A 247 -16.90 -31.98 -4.11
N PHE A 248 -17.04 -31.85 -2.79
CA PHE A 248 -16.24 -32.59 -1.81
C PHE A 248 -17.00 -32.80 -0.49
N VAL A 249 -16.46 -33.63 0.41
CA VAL A 249 -17.04 -33.91 1.73
C VAL A 249 -16.07 -33.52 2.85
N LEU A 250 -16.53 -32.61 3.71
CA LEU A 250 -15.89 -32.15 4.96
C LEU A 250 -16.89 -32.35 6.11
N ASP A 251 -16.46 -32.86 7.26
CA ASP A 251 -17.31 -33.15 8.44
C ASP A 251 -18.59 -33.95 8.14
N ASN A 252 -18.50 -34.91 7.22
CA ASN A 252 -19.63 -35.72 6.71
C ASN A 252 -20.74 -34.90 6.03
N ARG A 253 -20.44 -33.68 5.56
CA ARG A 253 -21.33 -32.83 4.77
C ARG A 253 -20.75 -32.60 3.38
N GLU A 254 -21.59 -32.68 2.36
CA GLU A 254 -21.20 -32.31 1.00
C GLU A 254 -21.11 -30.78 0.86
N LYS A 255 -20.09 -30.32 0.15
CA LYS A 255 -19.71 -28.93 -0.07
C LYS A 255 -19.36 -28.74 -1.55
N GLU A 256 -19.63 -27.56 -2.10
CA GLU A 256 -19.37 -27.23 -3.50
C GLU A 256 -18.68 -25.87 -3.61
N TRP A 257 -17.76 -25.75 -4.57
CA TRP A 257 -17.15 -24.49 -5.00
C TRP A 257 -17.10 -24.44 -6.53
N ILE A 258 -17.31 -23.27 -7.12
CA ILE A 258 -17.40 -23.08 -8.59
C ILE A 258 -16.12 -22.41 -9.07
N PHE A 259 -15.53 -22.87 -10.18
CA PHE A 259 -14.25 -22.34 -10.68
C PHE A 259 -14.29 -20.86 -11.10
N THR A 260 -15.47 -20.27 -11.30
CA THR A 260 -15.66 -18.82 -11.53
C THR A 260 -15.72 -18.00 -10.24
N ASN A 261 -15.88 -18.62 -9.06
CA ASN A 261 -15.90 -17.96 -7.75
C ASN A 261 -14.47 -17.81 -7.19
N LEU A 262 -13.63 -17.05 -7.89
CA LEU A 262 -12.24 -16.76 -7.54
C LEU A 262 -12.05 -15.33 -7.01
N ASP A 263 -10.98 -15.09 -6.26
CA ASP A 263 -10.52 -13.74 -5.91
C ASP A 263 -9.80 -13.00 -7.07
N ILE A 264 -9.55 -13.70 -8.18
CA ILE A 264 -8.99 -13.18 -9.43
C ILE A 264 -9.72 -13.76 -10.65
N ALA A 265 -9.93 -12.95 -11.70
CA ALA A 265 -10.62 -13.38 -12.91
C ALA A 265 -9.76 -14.34 -13.76
N LEU A 266 -10.12 -15.62 -13.79
CA LEU A 266 -9.55 -16.63 -14.71
C LEU A 266 -10.57 -16.94 -15.82
N PRO A 267 -10.38 -16.47 -17.07
CA PRO A 267 -11.40 -16.65 -18.12
C PRO A 267 -11.42 -18.08 -18.70
N GLN A 268 -10.29 -18.80 -18.70
CA GLN A 268 -10.17 -20.13 -19.29
C GLN A 268 -8.98 -20.92 -18.74
N PHE A 269 -9.03 -22.24 -18.87
CA PHE A 269 -7.85 -23.11 -18.75
C PHE A 269 -7.09 -23.17 -20.08
N HIS A 270 -5.78 -22.95 -20.06
CA HIS A 270 -4.92 -22.94 -21.25
C HIS A 270 -4.13 -24.26 -21.42
N LYS A 271 -3.86 -24.67 -22.68
CA LYS A 271 -3.09 -25.89 -22.98
C LYS A 271 -1.64 -25.74 -22.51
N GLY A 272 -1.15 -26.71 -21.72
CA GLY A 272 0.21 -26.69 -21.17
C GLY A 272 0.41 -25.90 -19.86
N TYR A 273 -0.68 -25.50 -19.18
CA TYR A 273 -0.62 -24.77 -17.91
C TYR A 273 -1.04 -25.65 -16.72
N SER A 274 -0.46 -25.38 -15.55
CA SER A 274 -0.87 -25.95 -14.26
C SER A 274 -1.40 -24.87 -13.32
N TYR A 275 -2.61 -25.05 -12.80
CA TYR A 275 -3.34 -24.10 -11.95
C TYR A 275 -3.46 -24.66 -10.53
N THR A 276 -2.98 -23.92 -9.54
CA THR A 276 -3.06 -24.31 -8.12
C THR A 276 -4.08 -23.45 -7.39
N PHE A 277 -5.18 -24.05 -6.97
CA PHE A 277 -6.24 -23.41 -6.20
C PHE A 277 -6.15 -23.79 -4.73
N ALA A 278 -6.34 -22.83 -3.84
CA ALA A 278 -6.63 -23.08 -2.43
C ALA A 278 -8.05 -22.63 -2.11
N LEU A 279 -8.83 -23.56 -1.55
CA LEU A 279 -10.19 -23.31 -1.10
C LEU A 279 -10.12 -23.05 0.40
N TYR A 280 -10.37 -21.81 0.78
CA TYR A 280 -10.39 -21.32 2.15
C TYR A 280 -11.77 -21.56 2.74
N ILE A 281 -11.83 -22.27 3.87
CA ILE A 281 -13.06 -22.78 4.46
C ILE A 281 -13.19 -22.28 5.90
N ASP A 282 -14.36 -21.72 6.23
CA ASP A 282 -14.69 -21.21 7.57
C ASP A 282 -15.10 -22.32 8.57
N ASP A 283 -15.27 -21.95 9.84
CA ASP A 283 -15.76 -22.84 10.93
C ASP A 283 -17.19 -23.40 10.69
N SER A 284 -17.95 -22.88 9.73
CA SER A 284 -19.24 -23.44 9.29
C SER A 284 -19.08 -24.49 8.16
N GLY A 285 -17.86 -24.63 7.66
CA GLY A 285 -17.47 -25.41 6.51
C GLY A 285 -17.84 -24.75 5.17
N PHE A 286 -18.18 -23.47 5.14
CA PHE A 286 -18.49 -22.75 3.90
C PHE A 286 -17.18 -22.33 3.20
N VAL A 287 -17.12 -22.45 1.87
CA VAL A 287 -15.95 -22.01 1.10
C VAL A 287 -16.07 -20.49 0.94
N GLU A 288 -15.44 -19.74 1.84
CA GLU A 288 -15.50 -18.27 1.86
C GLU A 288 -14.75 -17.67 0.66
N MET A 289 -13.65 -18.30 0.24
CA MET A 289 -12.84 -17.84 -0.88
C MET A 289 -12.17 -19.00 -1.62
N GLY A 290 -12.30 -19.03 -2.95
CA GLY A 290 -11.36 -19.75 -3.81
C GLY A 290 -10.25 -18.80 -4.23
N ARG A 291 -8.99 -19.14 -3.93
CA ARG A 291 -7.81 -18.40 -4.38
C ARG A 291 -7.04 -19.18 -5.43
N LEU A 292 -6.61 -18.50 -6.49
CA LEU A 292 -5.59 -19.00 -7.40
C LEU A 292 -4.20 -18.68 -6.82
N GLU A 293 -3.54 -19.66 -6.20
CA GLU A 293 -2.27 -19.46 -5.49
C GLU A 293 -1.03 -19.59 -6.38
N ASN A 294 -1.13 -20.32 -7.51
CA ASN A 294 -0.04 -20.38 -8.48
C ASN A 294 -0.54 -20.75 -9.90
N VAL A 295 0.16 -20.25 -10.91
CA VAL A 295 -0.02 -20.59 -12.34
C VAL A 295 1.35 -20.89 -12.95
N ASP A 296 1.70 -22.18 -13.04
CA ASP A 296 2.98 -22.60 -13.60
C ASP A 296 2.91 -22.66 -15.14
N GLY A 297 3.28 -21.55 -15.79
CA GLY A 297 3.44 -21.44 -17.25
C GLY A 297 4.80 -21.97 -17.73
N GLY A 298 5.01 -23.29 -17.70
CA GLY A 298 6.32 -23.91 -17.91
C GLY A 298 6.41 -25.08 -18.91
N ASN A 299 5.29 -25.54 -19.48
CA ASN A 299 5.22 -26.78 -20.27
C ASN A 299 4.79 -26.57 -21.75
N SER A 300 5.05 -25.43 -22.41
CA SER A 300 6.31 -24.66 -22.45
C SER A 300 6.05 -23.16 -22.67
N SER A 301 6.94 -22.30 -22.14
CA SER A 301 7.12 -20.87 -22.44
C SER A 301 5.91 -19.92 -22.33
N ALA A 302 5.93 -19.05 -21.31
CA ALA A 302 5.13 -17.83 -21.16
C ALA A 302 5.55 -16.71 -22.17
N PRO A 303 4.83 -15.58 -22.32
CA PRO A 303 4.48 -14.61 -21.26
C PRO A 303 3.07 -14.78 -20.65
N TRP A 304 2.71 -13.89 -19.71
CA TRP A 304 1.65 -14.02 -18.69
C TRP A 304 1.97 -15.20 -17.73
N GLU A 305 2.67 -15.05 -16.60
CA GLU A 305 2.69 -13.95 -15.60
C GLU A 305 1.29 -13.70 -14.96
N ASP A 306 1.24 -13.34 -13.68
CA ASP A 306 0.04 -13.29 -12.81
C ASP A 306 -0.94 -12.15 -13.15
N GLY A 307 -1.35 -12.08 -14.41
CA GLY A 307 -2.00 -10.89 -14.99
C GLY A 307 -1.03 -9.70 -15.11
N SER A 308 0.28 -9.94 -14.99
CA SER A 308 1.28 -8.94 -14.61
C SER A 308 2.24 -8.46 -15.69
N SER A 309 2.58 -9.29 -16.70
CA SER A 309 3.48 -8.82 -17.78
C SER A 309 2.88 -7.65 -18.55
N GLU A 310 3.72 -6.89 -19.23
CA GLU A 310 3.49 -5.46 -19.46
C GLU A 310 2.27 -5.10 -20.36
N ASP A 311 1.77 -6.02 -21.20
CA ASP A 311 0.51 -5.83 -21.97
C ASP A 311 -0.71 -6.58 -21.41
N GLY A 312 -0.63 -7.15 -20.20
CA GLY A 312 -1.62 -8.09 -19.67
C GLY A 312 -2.90 -7.39 -19.24
N THR A 313 -3.99 -7.51 -20.01
CA THR A 313 -5.27 -6.83 -19.75
C THR A 313 -6.10 -7.50 -18.64
N ALA A 314 -5.55 -7.55 -17.42
CA ALA A 314 -6.25 -7.93 -16.19
C ALA A 314 -7.26 -6.85 -15.72
N ASP A 315 -7.99 -6.26 -16.67
CA ASP A 315 -9.11 -5.38 -16.41
C ASP A 315 -10.15 -6.13 -15.58
N GLY A 316 -10.47 -5.60 -14.41
CA GLY A 316 -11.66 -6.03 -13.67
C GLY A 316 -12.93 -5.60 -14.40
N ASP A 317 -14.10 -5.80 -13.78
CA ASP A 317 -15.36 -5.32 -14.38
C ASP A 317 -15.42 -3.78 -14.39
N LYS A 318 -14.95 -3.21 -15.50
CA LYS A 318 -15.00 -1.78 -15.84
C LYS A 318 -16.34 -1.35 -16.44
N THR A 319 -17.37 -2.20 -16.39
CA THR A 319 -18.74 -1.77 -16.66
C THR A 319 -19.08 -0.64 -15.68
N PRO A 320 -19.49 0.57 -16.13
CA PRO A 320 -19.74 1.69 -15.24
C PRO A 320 -20.72 1.33 -14.12
N VAL A 321 -20.22 1.31 -12.88
CA VAL A 321 -20.98 0.75 -11.75
C VAL A 321 -22.04 1.75 -11.30
N ALA A 322 -23.25 1.60 -11.83
CA ALA A 322 -24.40 2.41 -11.46
C ALA A 322 -24.62 2.37 -9.94
N GLY A 323 -24.79 3.55 -9.32
CA GLY A 323 -24.96 3.67 -7.87
C GLY A 323 -23.75 4.23 -7.10
N TYR A 324 -22.56 4.38 -7.71
CA TYR A 324 -21.47 5.18 -7.12
C TYR A 324 -20.45 5.72 -8.13
N SER A 325 -19.70 6.75 -7.73
CA SER A 325 -18.55 7.29 -8.45
C SER A 325 -17.24 7.12 -7.67
N LEU A 326 -16.12 7.03 -8.41
CA LEU A 326 -14.78 6.87 -7.86
C LEU A 326 -14.01 8.20 -7.93
N THR A 327 -13.30 8.53 -6.85
CA THR A 327 -12.32 9.64 -6.82
C THR A 327 -11.02 9.12 -6.19
N PRO A 328 -9.86 9.16 -6.90
CA PRO A 328 -9.71 9.49 -8.32
C PRO A 328 -10.55 8.55 -9.21
N ALA A 329 -11.00 9.04 -10.36
CA ALA A 329 -11.72 8.21 -11.33
C ALA A 329 -10.81 7.15 -11.95
N ASP A 330 -11.36 6.04 -12.44
CA ASP A 330 -10.56 4.99 -13.11
C ASP A 330 -9.74 5.57 -14.27
N GLY A 331 -8.47 5.18 -14.33
CA GLY A 331 -7.50 5.64 -15.32
C GLY A 331 -6.91 7.02 -15.07
N THR A 332 -7.23 7.74 -13.99
CA THR A 332 -6.70 9.09 -13.72
C THR A 332 -5.17 9.09 -13.64
N GLN A 333 -4.49 9.93 -14.44
CA GLN A 333 -3.03 9.84 -14.64
C GLN A 333 -2.16 10.78 -13.79
N GLN A 334 -2.73 11.70 -13.00
CA GLN A 334 -2.02 12.76 -12.28
C GLN A 334 -2.50 12.90 -10.84
N VAL A 335 -2.54 11.78 -10.11
CA VAL A 335 -3.02 11.71 -8.72
C VAL A 335 -1.92 12.09 -7.72
N LEU A 336 -2.28 12.76 -6.63
CA LEU A 336 -1.33 13.11 -5.56
C LEU A 336 -0.89 11.84 -4.81
N ALA A 337 0.41 11.70 -4.49
CA ALA A 337 0.95 10.48 -3.89
C ALA A 337 0.49 10.25 -2.43
N ASP A 338 -0.12 11.26 -1.83
CA ASP A 338 -0.69 11.26 -0.48
C ASP A 338 -2.22 11.46 -0.49
N THR A 339 -2.88 11.24 -1.65
CA THR A 339 -4.33 11.43 -1.80
C THR A 339 -5.15 10.48 -0.92
N GLU A 340 -6.38 10.89 -0.63
CA GLU A 340 -7.44 9.97 -0.22
C GLU A 340 -8.14 9.36 -1.45
N LEU A 341 -8.59 8.11 -1.30
CA LEU A 341 -9.39 7.36 -2.28
C LEU A 341 -10.84 7.34 -1.80
N LYS A 342 -11.83 7.38 -2.70
CA LYS A 342 -13.22 7.64 -2.32
C LYS A 342 -14.22 6.96 -3.24
N LEU A 343 -15.28 6.38 -2.64
CA LEU A 343 -16.49 5.94 -3.33
C LEU A 343 -17.66 6.84 -2.89
N SER A 344 -18.29 7.55 -3.83
CA SER A 344 -19.40 8.48 -3.54
C SER A 344 -20.72 7.86 -4.02
N PHE A 345 -21.64 7.48 -3.11
CA PHE A 345 -22.82 6.67 -3.47
C PHE A 345 -24.06 7.49 -3.86
N GLU A 346 -24.75 7.05 -4.92
CA GLU A 346 -25.99 7.66 -5.44
C GLU A 346 -27.25 7.14 -4.72
N GLY A 347 -27.37 7.39 -3.41
CA GLY A 347 -28.58 6.99 -2.68
C GLY A 347 -28.46 7.08 -1.17
N ALA A 348 -28.62 5.94 -0.50
CA ALA A 348 -28.41 5.82 0.94
C ALA A 348 -26.91 5.90 1.26
N ALA A 349 -26.58 6.52 2.40
CA ALA A 349 -25.23 6.51 2.95
C ALA A 349 -24.68 5.07 3.10
N PRO A 350 -23.43 4.79 2.73
CA PRO A 350 -22.79 3.51 3.00
C PRO A 350 -22.52 3.36 4.51
N GLU A 351 -22.39 2.13 4.99
CA GLU A 351 -21.85 1.85 6.33
C GLU A 351 -20.49 1.15 6.23
N LEU A 352 -19.69 1.25 7.30
CA LEU A 352 -18.42 0.52 7.41
C LEU A 352 -18.68 -0.99 7.52
N GLY A 353 -17.95 -1.79 6.75
CA GLY A 353 -17.91 -3.24 6.88
C GLY A 353 -17.34 -3.72 8.21
N THR A 354 -17.64 -4.95 8.60
CA THR A 354 -17.11 -5.61 9.82
C THR A 354 -16.11 -6.72 9.53
N SER A 355 -15.81 -6.96 8.25
CA SER A 355 -14.83 -7.91 7.73
C SER A 355 -14.49 -7.56 6.28
N GLY A 356 -13.56 -8.30 5.67
CA GLY A 356 -13.03 -8.01 4.34
C GLY A 356 -11.94 -6.93 4.37
N PHE A 357 -11.33 -6.68 3.21
CA PHE A 357 -10.16 -5.84 3.09
C PHE A 357 -10.31 -4.79 1.97
N ILE A 358 -9.56 -3.71 2.12
CA ILE A 358 -9.17 -2.80 1.04
C ILE A 358 -7.68 -3.03 0.79
N ARG A 359 -7.28 -3.13 -0.48
CA ARG A 359 -5.88 -3.35 -0.87
C ARG A 359 -5.48 -2.45 -2.02
N ILE A 360 -4.26 -1.97 -2.00
CA ILE A 360 -3.67 -1.17 -3.07
C ILE A 360 -2.43 -1.88 -3.59
N TYR A 361 -2.37 -2.07 -4.90
CA TYR A 361 -1.33 -2.82 -5.60
C TYR A 361 -0.65 -1.94 -6.64
N ARG A 362 0.68 -2.02 -6.74
CA ARG A 362 1.45 -1.36 -7.79
C ARG A 362 1.27 -2.09 -9.12
N MET A 363 0.91 -1.37 -10.19
CA MET A 363 0.58 -1.96 -11.49
C MET A 363 1.75 -2.66 -12.18
N SER A 364 2.99 -2.20 -11.96
CA SER A 364 4.19 -2.66 -12.70
C SER A 364 4.74 -4.02 -12.27
N ASP A 365 4.36 -4.50 -11.08
CA ASP A 365 4.89 -5.75 -10.50
C ASP A 365 3.88 -6.43 -9.54
N HIS A 366 2.61 -6.01 -9.58
CA HIS A 366 1.50 -6.51 -8.73
C HIS A 366 1.81 -6.53 -7.22
N LYS A 367 2.79 -5.74 -6.78
CA LYS A 367 3.17 -5.67 -5.38
C LYS A 367 2.09 -4.98 -4.56
N LEU A 368 1.54 -5.69 -3.58
CA LEU A 368 0.73 -5.11 -2.51
C LEU A 368 1.56 -4.03 -1.78
N VAL A 369 1.13 -2.78 -1.86
CA VAL A 369 1.77 -1.64 -1.16
C VAL A 369 1.03 -1.25 0.10
N ASP A 370 -0.29 -1.44 0.15
CA ASP A 370 -1.10 -1.19 1.34
C ASP A 370 -2.28 -2.15 1.49
N GLU A 371 -2.64 -2.45 2.74
CA GLU A 371 -3.78 -3.29 3.12
C GLU A 371 -4.47 -2.71 4.36
N ILE A 372 -5.80 -2.61 4.30
CA ILE A 372 -6.66 -2.17 5.40
C ILE A 372 -7.69 -3.27 5.67
N SER A 373 -7.70 -3.79 6.89
CA SER A 373 -8.67 -4.77 7.39
C SER A 373 -9.90 -4.07 7.96
N LEU A 374 -11.09 -4.49 7.55
CA LEU A 374 -12.36 -4.04 8.14
C LEU A 374 -12.80 -4.91 9.33
N SER A 375 -11.98 -5.88 9.73
CA SER A 375 -12.06 -6.54 11.05
C SER A 375 -11.34 -5.73 12.15
N ASP A 376 -10.30 -4.97 11.78
CA ASP A 376 -9.53 -4.12 12.69
C ASP A 376 -10.30 -2.85 13.09
N ARG A 377 -9.93 -2.21 14.20
CA ARG A 377 -10.46 -0.90 14.64
C ARG A 377 -9.42 -0.12 15.44
N ARG A 378 -9.64 1.20 15.58
CA ARG A 378 -8.91 2.03 16.57
C ARG A 378 -9.13 1.48 17.98
N GLU A 379 -8.06 1.35 18.76
CA GLU A 379 -8.12 0.99 20.18
C GLU A 379 -7.17 1.83 21.05
N SER A 380 -7.46 1.92 22.36
CA SER A 380 -6.62 2.65 23.31
C SER A 380 -5.21 2.05 23.41
N ILE A 381 -4.20 2.77 22.93
CA ILE A 381 -2.79 2.31 22.99
C ILE A 381 -2.37 2.08 24.45
N LYS A 382 -1.94 0.86 24.76
CA LYS A 382 -1.40 0.44 26.06
C LYS A 382 0.04 -0.02 25.89
N ASP A 383 0.92 0.57 26.69
CA ASP A 383 2.37 0.35 26.62
C ASP A 383 2.74 -1.13 26.70
N GLY A 384 3.45 -1.64 25.69
CA GLY A 384 3.90 -3.04 25.64
C GLY A 384 2.78 -4.09 25.53
N VAL A 385 1.54 -3.67 25.27
CA VAL A 385 0.36 -4.56 25.18
C VAL A 385 -0.35 -4.43 23.84
N THR A 386 -0.55 -3.20 23.35
CA THR A 386 -1.14 -2.95 22.03
C THR A 386 -0.14 -3.32 20.93
N THR A 387 -0.61 -3.92 19.84
CA THR A 387 0.18 -4.17 18.62
C THR A 387 -0.35 -3.35 17.46
N LEU A 388 0.52 -3.01 16.49
CA LEU A 388 0.11 -2.38 15.24
C LEU A 388 -0.98 -3.22 14.56
N ASN A 389 -2.05 -2.54 14.15
CA ASN A 389 -3.11 -3.05 13.31
C ASN A 389 -3.33 -2.07 12.15
N THR A 390 -4.15 -2.41 11.16
CA THR A 390 -4.35 -1.59 9.95
C THR A 390 -5.21 -0.34 10.15
N TRP A 391 -5.52 0.01 11.40
CA TRP A 391 -6.13 1.28 11.81
C TRP A 391 -5.14 2.15 12.61
N MET A 392 -3.86 1.79 12.60
CA MET A 392 -2.75 2.57 13.14
C MET A 392 -1.76 2.92 12.03
N ASP A 393 -1.41 4.21 11.94
CA ASP A 393 -0.39 4.70 11.02
C ASP A 393 0.90 5.07 11.77
N ILE A 394 2.01 5.09 11.04
CA ILE A 394 3.33 5.49 11.52
C ILE A 394 3.73 6.75 10.75
N ILE A 395 3.65 7.92 11.39
CA ILE A 395 3.85 9.21 10.72
C ILE A 395 5.20 9.84 11.08
N GLY A 396 5.76 10.62 10.14
CA GLY A 396 6.98 11.41 10.31
C GLY A 396 8.23 10.76 9.73
N VAL A 397 8.77 11.34 8.67
CA VAL A 397 10.11 11.01 8.15
C VAL A 397 11.18 11.72 8.98
N THR A 398 12.18 10.94 9.43
CA THR A 398 13.37 11.47 10.09
C THR A 398 14.33 12.09 9.07
N PRO A 399 14.71 13.38 9.19
CA PRO A 399 15.62 14.01 8.24
C PRO A 399 17.04 13.43 8.25
N ALA A 400 17.73 13.52 7.13
CA ALA A 400 19.11 13.04 7.00
C ALA A 400 20.04 13.64 8.08
N GLY A 401 20.72 12.79 8.84
CA GLY A 401 21.58 13.18 9.96
C GLY A 401 20.88 13.28 11.32
N SER A 402 19.56 13.08 11.40
CA SER A 402 18.78 13.07 12.65
C SER A 402 18.62 11.66 13.22
N SER A 403 18.32 11.57 14.52
CA SER A 403 18.00 10.29 15.18
C SER A 403 16.59 9.83 14.82
N VAL A 404 16.42 8.56 14.43
CA VAL A 404 15.11 8.01 14.04
C VAL A 404 14.09 8.15 15.17
N SER A 405 13.04 8.92 14.91
CA SER A 405 11.83 8.96 15.71
C SER A 405 10.63 9.14 14.79
N ARG A 406 9.64 8.25 14.94
CA ARG A 406 8.34 8.26 14.26
C ARG A 406 7.23 8.21 15.28
N ARG A 407 6.03 8.61 14.89
CA ARG A 407 4.88 8.69 15.79
C ARG A 407 3.81 7.69 15.36
N ILE A 408 3.44 6.78 16.27
CA ILE A 408 2.40 5.77 16.04
C ILE A 408 1.06 6.35 16.49
N VAL A 409 0.04 6.30 15.62
CA VAL A 409 -1.29 6.84 15.91
C VAL A 409 -2.39 5.97 15.35
N ASN A 410 -3.40 5.64 16.17
CA ASN A 410 -4.70 5.23 15.65
C ASN A 410 -5.27 6.36 14.79
N TYR A 411 -5.70 6.03 13.59
CA TYR A 411 -6.28 6.96 12.63
C TYR A 411 -7.55 6.38 11.98
N TYR A 412 -8.10 7.07 11.00
CA TYR A 412 -9.20 6.61 10.17
C TYR A 412 -8.66 6.18 8.80
N PRO A 413 -8.23 4.91 8.63
CA PRO A 413 -7.94 4.37 7.30
C PRO A 413 -9.20 4.34 6.43
N VAL A 414 -10.37 4.29 7.07
CA VAL A 414 -11.70 4.35 6.44
C VAL A 414 -12.62 5.22 7.29
N ARG A 415 -13.41 6.08 6.64
CA ARG A 415 -14.49 6.86 7.26
C ARG A 415 -15.68 7.01 6.31
N VAL A 416 -16.85 7.35 6.85
CA VAL A 416 -18.04 7.69 6.06
C VAL A 416 -18.45 9.13 6.34
N GLU A 417 -18.60 9.92 5.28
CA GLU A 417 -19.01 11.33 5.33
C GLU A 417 -20.22 11.55 4.43
N GLY A 418 -21.42 11.52 5.00
CA GLY A 418 -22.66 11.54 4.22
C GLY A 418 -22.76 10.29 3.33
N ASN A 419 -22.70 10.48 2.02
CA ASN A 419 -22.74 9.39 1.04
C ASN A 419 -21.35 8.86 0.63
N ASP A 420 -20.29 9.43 1.22
CA ASP A 420 -18.92 9.21 0.79
C ASP A 420 -18.22 8.19 1.69
N PHE A 421 -17.81 7.06 1.14
CA PHE A 421 -16.90 6.10 1.78
C PHE A 421 -15.47 6.50 1.41
N ILE A 422 -14.76 7.12 2.34
CA ILE A 422 -13.42 7.67 2.14
C ILE A 422 -12.39 6.73 2.77
N ILE A 423 -11.32 6.49 2.02
CA ILE A 423 -10.22 5.58 2.32
C ILE A 423 -8.94 6.41 2.33
N LYS A 424 -8.22 6.40 3.45
CA LYS A 424 -6.92 7.06 3.60
C LYS A 424 -5.83 5.99 3.66
N PRO A 425 -5.01 5.81 2.60
CA PRO A 425 -3.84 4.93 2.67
C PRO A 425 -2.94 5.32 3.85
N HIS A 426 -2.17 4.38 4.37
CA HIS A 426 -1.13 4.68 5.36
C HIS A 426 -0.07 5.62 4.74
N GLN A 427 0.70 6.32 5.57
CA GLN A 427 1.72 7.24 5.05
C GLN A 427 2.79 6.52 4.21
N GLN A 428 3.25 7.21 3.15
CA GLN A 428 4.33 6.79 2.24
C GLN A 428 4.09 5.45 1.49
N ARG A 429 2.82 5.02 1.31
CA ARG A 429 2.52 3.77 0.57
C ARG A 429 2.48 3.92 -0.95
N LEU A 430 2.11 5.09 -1.46
CA LEU A 430 2.16 5.38 -2.89
C LEU A 430 3.47 6.11 -3.21
N GLN A 431 4.06 5.76 -4.34
CA GLN A 431 5.30 6.34 -4.88
C GLN A 431 4.94 7.30 -6.02
N TYR A 432 5.82 8.25 -6.33
CA TYR A 432 5.64 9.14 -7.48
C TYR A 432 5.79 8.42 -8.83
N ASP A 433 5.22 9.01 -9.88
CA ASP A 433 5.14 8.52 -11.27
C ASP A 433 4.77 7.03 -11.41
N THR A 434 3.97 6.49 -10.49
CA THR A 434 3.70 5.06 -10.35
C THR A 434 2.23 4.73 -10.57
N GLY A 435 1.96 3.68 -11.35
CA GLY A 435 0.61 3.16 -11.57
C GLY A 435 0.15 2.26 -10.42
N TYR A 436 -1.12 2.37 -10.05
CA TYR A 436 -1.76 1.63 -8.97
C TYR A 436 -3.13 1.10 -9.38
N TYR A 437 -3.55 -0.01 -8.78
CA TYR A 437 -4.93 -0.46 -8.79
C TYR A 437 -5.41 -0.81 -7.38
N VAL A 438 -6.73 -0.71 -7.17
CA VAL A 438 -7.38 -0.85 -5.87
C VAL A 438 -8.37 -2.01 -5.93
N THR A 439 -8.33 -2.90 -4.93
CA THR A 439 -9.39 -3.90 -4.71
C THR A 439 -10.05 -3.69 -3.36
N ILE A 440 -11.36 -3.93 -3.28
CA ILE A 440 -12.17 -3.77 -2.09
C ILE A 440 -13.12 -4.95 -2.00
N ASP A 441 -13.01 -5.75 -0.95
CA ASP A 441 -13.93 -6.87 -0.72
C ASP A 441 -15.36 -6.36 -0.51
N ARG A 442 -16.35 -7.09 -1.03
CA ARG A 442 -17.78 -6.73 -0.87
C ARG A 442 -18.16 -6.47 0.59
N SER A 443 -17.61 -7.23 1.52
CA SER A 443 -17.86 -7.12 2.97
C SER A 443 -17.31 -5.83 3.60
N ALA A 444 -16.34 -5.17 2.98
CA ALA A 444 -15.70 -3.97 3.52
C ALA A 444 -16.58 -2.70 3.43
N VAL A 445 -17.53 -2.65 2.49
CA VAL A 445 -18.55 -1.59 2.39
C VAL A 445 -19.93 -2.19 2.60
N LYS A 446 -20.59 -1.87 3.71
CA LYS A 446 -21.99 -2.27 3.94
C LYS A 446 -22.91 -1.35 3.15
N GLN A 447 -23.13 -1.71 1.89
CA GLN A 447 -24.07 -1.08 0.95
C GLN A 447 -24.73 -2.16 0.09
N THR A 448 -26.02 -2.01 -0.23
CA THR A 448 -26.81 -3.05 -0.94
C THR A 448 -26.28 -3.30 -2.35
N ASP A 449 -26.05 -2.22 -3.10
CA ASP A 449 -25.65 -2.26 -4.50
C ASP A 449 -24.13 -2.39 -4.69
N PHE A 450 -23.34 -2.30 -3.60
CA PHE A 450 -21.91 -2.57 -3.66
C PHE A 450 -21.63 -4.07 -3.80
N ARG A 451 -20.79 -4.41 -4.78
CA ARG A 451 -20.43 -5.79 -5.12
C ARG A 451 -18.98 -6.15 -4.80
N GLY A 452 -18.20 -5.20 -4.29
CA GLY A 452 -16.74 -5.25 -4.29
C GLY A 452 -16.14 -4.55 -5.51
N ILE A 453 -14.83 -4.31 -5.46
CA ILE A 453 -13.98 -3.87 -6.58
C ILE A 453 -12.86 -4.90 -6.68
N TYR A 454 -12.69 -5.54 -7.84
CA TYR A 454 -11.79 -6.68 -8.03
C TYR A 454 -10.97 -6.54 -9.32
N GLY A 455 -9.79 -7.15 -9.36
CA GLY A 455 -8.82 -6.96 -10.46
C GLY A 455 -8.45 -5.48 -10.64
N ARG A 456 -8.11 -5.07 -11.86
CA ARG A 456 -7.83 -3.67 -12.19
C ARG A 456 -9.10 -2.87 -12.54
N ALA A 457 -10.23 -3.09 -11.84
CA ALA A 457 -11.48 -2.34 -12.07
C ALA A 457 -11.39 -0.86 -11.63
N TRP A 458 -10.47 -0.54 -10.72
CA TRP A 458 -10.13 0.83 -10.33
C TRP A 458 -8.62 1.02 -10.39
N THR A 459 -8.16 1.88 -11.30
CA THR A 459 -6.77 2.21 -11.56
C THR A 459 -6.51 3.70 -11.48
N PHE A 460 -5.27 4.09 -11.16
CA PHE A 460 -4.77 5.45 -11.29
C PHE A 460 -3.25 5.48 -11.42
N LYS A 461 -2.68 6.61 -11.85
CA LYS A 461 -1.24 6.89 -11.81
C LYS A 461 -0.98 8.13 -10.95
N THR A 462 0.03 8.08 -10.10
CA THR A 462 0.49 9.25 -9.34
C THR A 462 1.26 10.23 -10.22
N LYS A 463 1.30 11.51 -9.82
CA LYS A 463 2.13 12.55 -10.44
C LYS A 463 3.63 12.20 -10.32
N PRO A 464 4.48 12.74 -11.22
CA PRO A 464 5.92 12.83 -10.99
C PRO A 464 6.26 13.52 -9.66
N GLU A 465 7.47 13.26 -9.17
CA GLU A 465 7.97 13.81 -7.92
C GLU A 465 8.06 15.35 -7.97
N PRO A 466 7.56 16.08 -6.95
CA PRO A 466 7.66 17.54 -6.89
C PRO A 466 9.09 18.04 -7.01
N MET A 467 9.31 19.10 -7.79
CA MET A 467 10.61 19.73 -7.97
C MET A 467 10.61 21.19 -7.48
N PRO A 468 10.35 21.45 -6.19
CA PRO A 468 10.35 22.80 -5.64
C PRO A 468 11.72 23.45 -5.82
N SER A 469 11.72 24.74 -6.14
CA SER A 469 12.94 25.49 -6.44
C SER A 469 12.83 26.96 -6.01
N GLY A 470 13.92 27.71 -6.15
CA GLY A 470 14.04 29.05 -5.59
C GLY A 470 14.55 29.05 -4.14
N PRO A 471 14.52 30.20 -3.45
CA PRO A 471 15.12 30.36 -2.13
C PRO A 471 14.32 29.72 -0.98
N ASP A 472 13.00 29.59 -1.15
CA ASP A 472 12.06 29.24 -0.07
C ASP A 472 11.35 27.90 -0.27
N TYR A 473 11.80 27.08 -1.25
CA TYR A 473 11.29 25.76 -1.61
C TYR A 473 9.77 25.63 -1.41
N GLU A 474 9.04 26.44 -2.17
CA GLU A 474 7.60 26.57 -2.02
C GLU A 474 6.87 25.33 -2.56
N LEU A 475 5.92 24.81 -1.78
CA LEU A 475 5.06 23.67 -2.10
C LEU A 475 3.61 24.05 -1.85
N LYS A 476 2.71 23.58 -2.73
CA LYS A 476 1.27 23.75 -2.62
C LYS A 476 0.57 22.47 -2.13
N ILE A 477 -0.32 22.63 -1.16
CA ILE A 477 -1.18 21.59 -0.59
C ILE A 477 -2.64 21.95 -0.91
N SER A 478 -3.39 21.03 -1.51
CA SER A 478 -4.82 21.25 -1.86
C SER A 478 -5.59 19.95 -2.07
N HIS A 479 -6.84 19.94 -1.63
CA HIS A 479 -7.81 18.86 -1.95
C HIS A 479 -8.49 19.01 -3.31
N THR A 480 -8.31 20.16 -3.99
CA THR A 480 -9.11 20.52 -5.18
C THR A 480 -8.32 21.08 -6.35
N ASP A 481 -7.09 21.58 -6.15
CA ASP A 481 -6.25 22.05 -7.24
C ASP A 481 -5.49 20.89 -7.91
N PRO A 482 -5.76 20.58 -9.21
CA PRO A 482 -5.02 19.56 -9.94
C PRO A 482 -3.53 19.90 -10.14
N ASP A 483 -3.10 21.14 -9.91
CA ASP A 483 -1.70 21.58 -10.02
C ASP A 483 -0.95 21.63 -8.66
N ALA A 484 -1.58 21.24 -7.54
CA ALA A 484 -0.91 21.15 -6.24
C ALA A 484 0.20 20.07 -6.18
N ASP A 485 1.15 20.21 -5.26
CA ASP A 485 2.22 19.21 -5.04
C ASP A 485 1.76 18.07 -4.11
N PHE A 486 0.91 18.39 -3.13
CA PHE A 486 0.46 17.46 -2.07
C PHE A 486 -1.05 17.59 -1.78
N TYR A 487 -1.65 16.51 -1.29
CA TYR A 487 -3.01 16.49 -0.72
C TYR A 487 -2.97 16.76 0.79
N THR A 488 -1.84 16.47 1.45
CA THR A 488 -1.66 16.51 2.91
C THR A 488 -0.49 17.39 3.35
N LEU A 489 -0.62 18.01 4.52
CA LEU A 489 0.47 18.74 5.14
C LEU A 489 1.58 17.79 5.65
N GLN A 490 1.23 16.60 6.15
CA GLN A 490 2.24 15.61 6.55
C GLN A 490 3.07 15.11 5.36
N GLY A 491 2.46 14.91 4.18
CA GLY A 491 3.16 14.52 2.96
C GLY A 491 4.25 15.54 2.55
N ALA A 492 3.91 16.83 2.57
CA ALA A 492 4.87 17.91 2.31
C ALA A 492 6.02 17.96 3.36
N ILE A 493 5.71 17.74 4.64
CA ILE A 493 6.71 17.66 5.73
C ILE A 493 7.65 16.47 5.50
N ASP A 494 7.11 15.29 5.19
CA ASP A 494 7.86 14.04 5.03
C ASP A 494 8.73 14.05 3.76
N PHE A 495 8.23 14.63 2.67
CA PHE A 495 9.01 14.89 1.45
C PHE A 495 10.18 15.84 1.73
N CYS A 496 9.94 16.97 2.40
CA CYS A 496 11.00 17.93 2.72
C CYS A 496 12.09 17.35 3.64
N ALA A 497 11.75 16.40 4.52
CA ALA A 497 12.73 15.73 5.39
C ALA A 497 13.82 14.98 4.60
N THR A 498 13.49 14.50 3.40
CA THR A 498 14.36 13.65 2.57
C THR A 498 15.00 14.38 1.39
N HIS A 499 14.33 15.39 0.83
CA HIS A 499 14.75 16.03 -0.42
C HIS A 499 15.39 17.42 -0.24
N ILE A 500 15.11 18.12 0.87
CA ILE A 500 15.51 19.50 1.10
C ILE A 500 16.45 19.58 2.31
N ASP A 501 17.48 20.42 2.27
CA ASP A 501 18.36 20.61 3.44
C ASP A 501 17.53 21.02 4.66
N LEU A 502 17.76 20.37 5.81
CA LEU A 502 16.93 20.52 6.99
C LEU A 502 16.92 21.96 7.54
N ASN A 503 17.88 22.80 7.18
CA ASN A 503 17.95 24.22 7.56
C ASN A 503 17.53 25.18 6.43
N ALA A 504 17.39 24.75 5.18
CA ALA A 504 16.92 25.62 4.10
C ALA A 504 15.48 26.12 4.38
N PRO A 505 15.11 27.36 3.98
CA PRO A 505 13.74 27.85 4.13
C PRO A 505 12.76 27.02 3.28
N LYS A 506 11.55 26.80 3.80
CA LYS A 506 10.49 25.99 3.19
C LYS A 506 9.15 26.70 3.39
N THR A 507 8.34 26.86 2.34
CA THR A 507 7.02 27.49 2.43
C THR A 507 5.94 26.53 1.96
N PHE A 508 4.98 26.20 2.84
CA PHE A 508 3.87 25.31 2.51
C PHE A 508 2.59 26.15 2.41
N ARG A 509 2.05 26.31 1.20
CA ARG A 509 0.77 27.00 0.97
C ARG A 509 -0.37 26.00 1.01
N MET A 510 -1.38 26.27 1.82
CA MET A 510 -2.59 25.46 1.92
C MET A 510 -3.78 26.22 1.32
N ASP A 511 -4.49 25.59 0.39
CA ASP A 511 -5.78 26.09 -0.10
C ASP A 511 -6.87 25.92 0.98
N ASP A 512 -7.94 26.72 0.86
CA ASP A 512 -9.13 26.63 1.73
C ASP A 512 -9.68 25.19 1.80
N GLY A 513 -9.84 24.67 3.01
CA GLY A 513 -10.26 23.28 3.25
C GLY A 513 -10.08 22.80 4.69
N ILE A 514 -10.67 21.63 4.98
CA ILE A 514 -10.44 20.88 6.22
C ILE A 514 -9.43 19.78 5.92
N TYR A 515 -8.31 19.80 6.64
CA TYR A 515 -7.22 18.84 6.52
C TYR A 515 -7.31 17.87 7.68
N GLN A 516 -7.97 16.73 7.45
CA GLN A 516 -8.15 15.67 8.44
C GLN A 516 -6.84 14.88 8.61
N GLU A 517 -5.95 15.47 9.41
CA GLU A 517 -4.57 15.02 9.57
C GLU A 517 -4.12 15.11 11.03
N ILE A 518 -3.26 14.16 11.40
CA ILE A 518 -2.42 14.27 12.58
C ILE A 518 -1.02 14.63 12.07
N ILE A 519 -0.43 15.70 12.59
CA ILE A 519 0.86 16.24 12.13
C ILE A 519 1.98 15.96 13.14
N TYR A 520 3.14 15.60 12.63
CA TYR A 520 4.39 15.43 13.38
C TYR A 520 5.55 16.01 12.57
N LEU A 521 6.00 17.20 12.99
CA LEU A 521 7.12 17.92 12.41
C LEU A 521 8.31 17.84 13.36
N ARG A 522 9.38 17.15 12.94
CA ARG A 522 10.56 16.90 13.78
C ARG A 522 11.89 17.07 13.05
N ASP A 523 12.87 17.60 13.78
CA ASP A 523 14.27 17.82 13.40
C ASP A 523 14.50 18.60 12.08
N GLN A 524 13.47 19.28 11.54
CA GLN A 524 13.54 20.20 10.39
C GLN A 524 13.39 21.65 10.84
N SER A 525 13.96 22.61 10.11
CA SER A 525 13.95 24.03 10.45
C SER A 525 13.55 24.94 9.29
N ASN A 526 13.19 26.20 9.63
CA ASN A 526 12.79 27.28 8.70
C ASN A 526 11.56 26.95 7.83
N ILE A 527 10.60 26.18 8.36
CA ILE A 527 9.32 25.88 7.70
C ILE A 527 8.29 26.98 8.02
N THR A 528 7.59 27.48 7.00
CA THR A 528 6.44 28.39 7.15
C THR A 528 5.20 27.82 6.46
N VAL A 529 4.21 27.40 7.25
CA VAL A 529 2.89 26.98 6.78
C VAL A 529 1.99 28.21 6.66
N LYS A 530 1.33 28.39 5.51
CA LYS A 530 0.49 29.57 5.22
C LYS A 530 -0.89 29.14 4.70
N GLY A 531 -1.93 29.52 5.44
CA GLY A 531 -3.31 29.50 4.96
C GLY A 531 -3.76 30.85 4.40
N ASN A 532 -5.08 31.06 4.34
CA ASN A 532 -5.70 32.20 3.70
C ASN A 532 -5.56 33.49 4.52
N ALA A 533 -4.79 34.45 4.00
CA ALA A 533 -4.49 35.72 4.68
C ALA A 533 -5.70 36.65 4.90
N ALA A 534 -6.87 36.36 4.28
CA ALA A 534 -8.11 37.09 4.52
C ALA A 534 -9.03 36.41 5.55
N ASP A 535 -8.88 35.10 5.79
CA ASP A 535 -9.73 34.31 6.68
C ASP A 535 -8.97 33.13 7.29
N ASN A 536 -8.63 33.25 8.59
CA ASN A 536 -7.93 32.19 9.32
C ASN A 536 -8.81 31.00 9.73
N THR A 537 -10.09 31.01 9.39
CA THR A 537 -11.00 29.84 9.52
C THR A 537 -11.06 28.99 8.26
N ALA A 538 -10.64 29.52 7.10
CA ALA A 538 -10.79 28.85 5.81
C ALA A 538 -9.85 27.64 5.63
N VAL A 539 -8.71 27.60 6.31
CA VAL A 539 -7.81 26.44 6.40
C VAL A 539 -7.85 25.89 7.82
N ASN A 540 -8.32 24.66 8.00
CA ASN A 540 -8.42 23.99 9.31
C ASN A 540 -7.66 22.66 9.33
N ILE A 541 -6.56 22.59 10.07
CA ILE A 541 -5.81 21.36 10.36
C ILE A 541 -6.48 20.71 11.56
N GLN A 542 -7.26 19.64 11.31
CA GLN A 542 -8.26 19.13 12.26
C GLN A 542 -8.10 17.62 12.51
N TYR A 543 -8.25 17.17 13.75
CA TYR A 543 -8.46 15.74 14.02
C TYR A 543 -9.27 15.42 15.29
N ASP A 544 -10.00 14.30 15.29
CA ASP A 544 -10.64 13.68 16.46
C ASP A 544 -9.59 12.84 17.22
N ASN A 545 -8.87 13.46 18.16
CA ASN A 545 -7.77 12.80 18.87
C ASN A 545 -7.84 13.02 20.39
N SER A 546 -7.56 12.01 21.19
CA SER A 546 -7.62 12.14 22.65
C SER A 546 -6.70 11.16 23.36
N ASN A 547 -6.51 11.39 24.66
CA ASN A 547 -5.75 10.51 25.54
C ASN A 547 -6.31 9.07 25.62
N ASP A 548 -7.60 8.87 25.33
CA ASP A 548 -8.23 7.55 25.37
C ASP A 548 -8.02 6.74 24.08
N ILE A 549 -7.55 7.38 23.00
CA ILE A 549 -7.23 6.74 21.72
C ILE A 549 -5.71 6.65 21.57
N ASN A 550 -5.01 7.77 21.62
CA ASN A 550 -3.56 7.87 21.41
C ASN A 550 -2.86 8.47 22.64
N GLY A 551 -2.88 7.74 23.76
CA GLY A 551 -2.46 8.24 25.08
C GLY A 551 -1.07 8.91 25.14
N GLY A 552 -0.97 9.98 25.95
CA GLY A 552 0.31 10.61 26.30
C GLY A 552 0.84 11.69 25.34
N ILE A 553 1.91 12.35 25.80
CA ILE A 553 2.51 13.60 25.24
C ILE A 553 4.00 13.44 24.87
N GLY A 554 4.41 12.26 24.42
CA GLY A 554 5.77 11.97 23.97
C GLY A 554 6.10 12.49 22.56
N GLY A 555 7.39 12.43 22.22
CA GLY A 555 7.99 12.88 20.95
C GLY A 555 8.37 11.71 20.03
N GLY A 556 7.45 10.75 19.86
CA GLY A 556 7.65 9.57 19.02
C GLY A 556 8.59 8.50 19.60
N THR A 557 8.95 7.52 18.76
CA THR A 557 9.76 6.35 19.08
C THR A 557 10.60 5.91 17.88
N ASN A 558 11.68 5.18 18.12
CA ASN A 558 12.45 4.53 17.07
C ASN A 558 11.72 3.24 16.62
N ILE A 559 10.89 3.35 15.58
CA ILE A 559 10.24 2.25 14.87
C ILE A 559 10.46 2.42 13.35
N ASP A 560 10.44 1.32 12.60
CA ASP A 560 10.49 1.38 11.14
C ASP A 560 9.21 1.98 10.54
N GLN A 561 9.32 2.59 9.35
CA GLN A 561 8.18 3.19 8.63
C GLN A 561 7.15 2.14 8.19
N PHE A 562 7.61 0.94 7.87
CA PHE A 562 6.82 -0.15 7.31
C PHE A 562 6.82 -1.36 8.24
N ALA A 563 6.90 -1.12 9.56
CA ALA A 563 6.83 -2.16 10.58
C ALA A 563 5.53 -2.97 10.44
N PRO A 564 5.59 -4.31 10.47
CA PRO A 564 4.43 -5.15 10.17
C PRO A 564 3.35 -5.08 11.26
N VAL A 565 2.12 -5.36 10.85
CA VAL A 565 0.99 -5.68 11.75
C VAL A 565 1.43 -6.76 12.76
N GLY A 566 1.03 -6.60 14.02
CA GLY A 566 1.50 -7.44 15.13
C GLY A 566 2.77 -6.92 15.83
N THR A 567 3.46 -5.89 15.31
CA THR A 567 4.57 -5.24 16.03
C THR A 567 4.06 -4.57 17.31
N VAL A 568 4.67 -4.83 18.47
CA VAL A 568 4.27 -4.21 19.75
C VAL A 568 4.51 -2.70 19.73
N VAL A 569 3.50 -1.93 20.13
CA VAL A 569 3.52 -0.46 20.18
C VAL A 569 4.09 0.01 21.53
N PRO A 570 5.24 0.70 21.55
CA PRO A 570 5.74 1.35 22.76
C PRO A 570 4.99 2.67 23.01
N SER A 571 4.73 2.99 24.28
CA SER A 571 4.13 4.26 24.69
C SER A 571 5.04 5.44 24.33
N SER A 572 4.66 6.13 23.26
CA SER A 572 5.45 7.17 22.61
C SER A 572 4.71 8.52 22.51
N GLY A 573 3.48 8.57 23.03
CA GLY A 573 2.59 9.72 22.94
C GLY A 573 1.89 9.84 21.59
N GLY A 574 0.71 10.47 21.59
CA GLY A 574 0.01 10.66 20.33
C GLY A 574 -1.30 11.44 20.34
N ARG A 575 -1.72 12.11 21.43
CA ARG A 575 -3.06 12.71 21.52
C ARG A 575 -3.21 14.11 20.89
N SER A 576 -2.09 14.79 20.59
CA SER A 576 -2.11 16.14 20.03
C SER A 576 -2.32 16.13 18.51
N VAL A 577 -3.11 17.05 17.95
CA VAL A 577 -3.27 17.11 16.49
C VAL A 577 -1.96 17.49 15.81
N VAL A 578 -1.33 18.61 16.22
CA VAL A 578 -0.02 19.05 15.70
C VAL A 578 1.07 18.94 16.76
N ILE A 579 2.13 18.17 16.47
CA ILE A 579 3.34 18.11 17.29
C ILE A 579 4.52 18.75 16.53
N LEU A 580 5.16 19.74 17.15
CA LEU A 580 6.43 20.32 16.73
C LEU A 580 7.53 19.91 17.72
N ASP A 581 8.53 19.14 17.30
CA ASP A 581 9.45 18.47 18.25
C ASP A 581 10.92 18.44 17.80
N GLY A 582 11.81 18.06 18.72
CA GLY A 582 13.23 17.84 18.48
C GLY A 582 14.03 19.12 18.24
N ASN A 583 15.03 19.04 17.38
CA ASN A 583 15.94 20.14 17.07
C ASN A 583 15.35 21.19 16.11
N SER A 584 14.07 21.08 15.77
CA SER A 584 13.38 21.97 14.84
C SER A 584 13.49 23.42 15.31
N ASP A 585 13.89 24.35 14.45
CA ASP A 585 13.99 25.78 14.74
C ASP A 585 13.19 26.59 13.72
N LYS A 586 12.66 27.75 14.14
CA LYS A 586 12.05 28.73 13.23
C LYS A 586 10.86 28.16 12.46
N ILE A 587 9.99 27.43 13.15
CA ILE A 587 8.74 26.89 12.58
C ILE A 587 7.64 27.94 12.68
N ARG A 588 6.97 28.25 11.57
CA ARG A 588 5.95 29.30 11.52
C ARG A 588 4.64 28.79 10.93
N PHE A 589 3.53 29.24 11.50
CA PHE A 589 2.18 29.10 10.95
C PHE A 589 1.57 30.49 10.80
N GLU A 590 0.92 30.74 9.66
CA GLU A 590 0.26 32.01 9.35
C GLU A 590 -1.16 31.75 8.82
N ASN A 591 -2.16 32.38 9.42
CA ASN A 591 -3.56 32.37 8.96
C ASN A 591 -4.20 30.97 8.81
N VAL A 592 -3.99 30.09 9.80
CA VAL A 592 -4.63 28.76 9.85
C VAL A 592 -5.36 28.52 11.18
N THR A 593 -6.36 27.65 11.15
CA THR A 593 -6.91 26.98 12.33
C THR A 593 -6.17 25.66 12.56
N ILE A 594 -5.86 25.38 13.82
CA ILE A 594 -5.42 24.07 14.32
C ILE A 594 -6.45 23.64 15.37
N GLU A 595 -7.15 22.54 15.13
CA GLU A 595 -8.30 22.11 15.94
C GLU A 595 -8.21 20.64 16.35
N ASN A 596 -8.43 20.37 17.63
CA ASN A 596 -8.81 19.03 18.06
C ASN A 596 -10.33 18.90 18.14
N ALA A 597 -10.90 18.27 17.12
CA ALA A 597 -12.33 18.07 16.95
C ALA A 597 -12.94 17.19 18.05
N TYR A 598 -12.16 16.36 18.75
CA TYR A 598 -12.67 15.55 19.86
C TYR A 598 -13.34 16.43 20.92
N GLY A 599 -12.65 17.51 21.33
CA GLY A 599 -13.21 18.52 22.21
C GLY A 599 -14.12 19.49 21.45
N TRP A 600 -13.59 20.16 20.42
CA TRP A 600 -14.24 21.35 19.83
C TRP A 600 -15.52 21.04 19.05
N THR A 601 -15.42 20.29 17.95
CA THR A 601 -16.56 20.00 17.06
C THR A 601 -17.47 18.88 17.58
N LEU A 602 -16.92 17.89 18.30
CA LEU A 602 -17.68 16.72 18.79
C LEU A 602 -18.14 16.85 20.25
N GLY A 603 -17.70 17.87 20.99
CA GLY A 603 -18.15 18.15 22.36
C GLY A 603 -17.82 17.06 23.39
N LYS A 604 -16.82 16.21 23.14
CA LYS A 604 -16.42 15.13 24.05
C LYS A 604 -15.52 15.66 25.18
N ASN A 605 -15.53 14.98 26.32
CA ASN A 605 -14.68 15.31 27.47
C ASN A 605 -13.47 14.38 27.55
N GLY A 606 -12.30 14.93 27.86
CA GLY A 606 -11.02 14.21 27.91
C GLY A 606 -9.88 15.09 27.39
N GLN A 607 -8.62 14.76 27.71
CA GLN A 607 -7.46 15.54 27.26
C GLN A 607 -7.25 15.39 25.74
N ALA A 608 -7.17 16.52 25.05
CA ALA A 608 -7.22 16.58 23.59
C ALA A 608 -6.49 17.83 23.06
N GLU A 609 -5.16 17.88 23.14
CA GLU A 609 -4.34 18.95 22.57
C GLU A 609 -4.67 19.17 21.08
N ALA A 610 -4.84 20.42 20.67
CA ALA A 610 -4.72 20.81 19.26
C ALA A 610 -3.24 20.97 18.87
N LEU A 611 -2.42 21.49 19.77
CA LEU A 611 -1.02 21.87 19.47
C LEU A 611 -0.08 21.60 20.64
N TYR A 612 0.98 20.83 20.38
CA TYR A 612 2.11 20.57 21.28
C TYR A 612 3.42 21.07 20.65
N ILE A 613 4.19 21.87 21.41
CA ILE A 613 5.45 22.47 20.97
C ILE A 613 6.58 22.10 21.94
N ASN A 614 7.56 21.34 21.46
CA ASN A 614 8.75 20.90 22.18
C ASN A 614 10.02 21.08 21.33
N ASN A 615 10.07 22.16 20.53
CA ASN A 615 11.19 22.47 19.65
C ASN A 615 12.02 23.68 20.16
N LYS A 616 12.91 24.24 19.32
CA LYS A 616 13.73 25.41 19.70
C LYS A 616 12.97 26.73 19.62
N SER A 617 12.27 26.98 18.51
CA SER A 617 11.43 28.18 18.34
C SER A 617 10.26 27.98 17.39
N ALA A 618 9.12 28.60 17.73
CA ALA A 618 7.89 28.53 16.94
C ALA A 618 7.12 29.86 16.94
N ALA A 619 6.49 30.21 15.82
CA ALA A 619 5.69 31.42 15.66
C ALA A 619 4.32 31.12 15.03
N PHE A 620 3.26 31.72 15.56
CA PHE A 620 1.88 31.59 15.08
C PHE A 620 1.31 32.99 14.90
N ILE A 621 0.89 33.33 13.69
CA ILE A 621 0.48 34.70 13.32
C ILE A 621 -0.92 34.65 12.71
N ASN A 622 -1.87 35.37 13.31
CA ASN A 622 -3.29 35.35 12.93
C ASN A 622 -3.87 33.91 12.91
N CYS A 623 -3.41 33.03 13.79
CA CYS A 623 -3.84 31.63 13.84
C CYS A 623 -4.96 31.40 14.87
N ARG A 624 -5.70 30.29 14.70
CA ARG A 624 -6.68 29.80 15.66
C ARG A 624 -6.22 28.48 16.26
N VAL A 625 -6.36 28.29 17.57
CA VAL A 625 -5.99 27.03 18.26
C VAL A 625 -7.16 26.59 19.16
N LEU A 626 -7.79 25.47 18.82
CA LEU A 626 -9.15 25.13 19.29
C LEU A 626 -9.24 23.70 19.85
N SER A 627 -9.68 23.55 21.10
CA SER A 627 -10.14 22.28 21.68
C SER A 627 -10.96 22.58 22.95
N PHE A 628 -11.08 21.63 23.87
CA PHE A 628 -11.61 21.86 25.22
C PHE A 628 -10.51 21.66 26.25
N GLN A 629 -10.28 20.44 26.72
CA GLN A 629 -9.28 20.18 27.76
C GLN A 629 -7.87 20.01 27.17
N ASP A 630 -6.86 20.58 27.86
CA ASP A 630 -5.43 20.47 27.53
C ASP A 630 -5.09 21.04 26.13
N THR A 631 -5.86 22.01 25.61
CA THR A 631 -5.82 22.50 24.20
C THR A 631 -4.42 22.82 23.63
N LEU A 632 -3.57 23.51 24.40
CA LEU A 632 -2.28 24.04 23.94
C LEU A 632 -1.17 23.74 24.96
N LEU A 633 -0.16 23.00 24.52
CA LEU A 633 1.01 22.58 25.31
C LEU A 633 2.32 23.17 24.74
N PRO A 634 2.75 24.37 25.14
CA PRO A 634 4.15 24.79 24.99
C PRO A 634 5.01 24.05 26.03
N GLY A 635 5.58 22.90 25.64
CA GLY A 635 6.48 22.09 26.47
C GLY A 635 7.94 22.53 26.46
N GLY A 636 8.37 23.30 25.46
CA GLY A 636 9.74 23.79 25.30
C GLY A 636 9.86 25.06 24.45
N GLY A 637 11.09 25.46 24.15
CA GLY A 637 11.41 26.48 23.15
C GLY A 637 11.02 27.93 23.46
N TYR A 638 11.23 28.78 22.45
CA TYR A 638 10.80 30.18 22.38
C TYR A 638 9.58 30.29 21.46
N ASN A 639 8.43 30.62 22.04
CA ASN A 639 7.14 30.57 21.35
C ASN A 639 6.55 31.96 21.25
N TRP A 640 6.06 32.33 20.07
CA TRP A 640 5.36 33.59 19.84
C TRP A 640 4.01 33.34 19.17
N PHE A 641 2.94 33.87 19.76
CA PHE A 641 1.59 33.88 19.21
C PHE A 641 1.21 35.35 19.02
N LYS A 642 0.78 35.72 17.82
CA LYS A 642 0.47 37.11 17.43
C LYS A 642 -0.89 37.18 16.78
N ASP A 643 -1.77 38.04 17.29
CA ASP A 643 -3.14 38.23 16.78
C ASP A 643 -3.96 36.92 16.75
N CYS A 644 -3.62 35.95 17.61
CA CYS A 644 -4.20 34.61 17.61
C CYS A 644 -5.47 34.49 18.48
N PHE A 645 -6.39 33.62 18.08
CA PHE A 645 -7.55 33.23 18.87
C PHE A 645 -7.36 31.81 19.42
N ILE A 646 -7.31 31.66 20.74
CA ILE A 646 -7.03 30.38 21.41
C ILE A 646 -8.18 30.08 22.36
N ALA A 647 -8.87 28.95 22.16
CA ALA A 647 -10.09 28.64 22.89
C ALA A 647 -10.10 27.21 23.46
N GLY A 648 -10.57 27.10 24.70
CA GLY A 648 -10.74 25.82 25.39
C GLY A 648 -11.32 25.95 26.79
N ALA A 649 -11.40 24.82 27.48
CA ALA A 649 -11.99 24.68 28.81
C ALA A 649 -10.92 24.34 29.85
N THR A 650 -10.82 23.09 30.30
CA THR A 650 -9.99 22.69 31.44
C THR A 650 -8.50 22.73 31.12
N ASP A 651 -7.71 23.48 31.93
CA ASP A 651 -6.24 23.59 31.83
C ASP A 651 -5.75 23.88 30.39
N PHE A 652 -6.51 24.67 29.62
CA PHE A 652 -6.38 24.69 28.16
C PHE A 652 -5.07 25.29 27.64
N ILE A 653 -4.32 26.03 28.46
CA ILE A 653 -2.90 26.33 28.23
C ILE A 653 -2.08 25.77 29.40
N TRP A 654 -1.19 24.82 29.13
CA TRP A 654 -0.37 24.20 30.18
C TRP A 654 1.07 23.89 29.73
N GLY A 655 1.98 23.61 30.67
CA GLY A 655 3.38 23.26 30.35
C GLY A 655 4.44 24.30 30.77
N SER A 656 5.51 24.39 29.98
CA SER A 656 6.78 25.05 30.35
C SER A 656 7.68 25.43 29.15
N GLY A 657 7.20 26.25 28.22
CA GLY A 657 8.08 26.92 27.26
C GLY A 657 9.09 27.85 27.97
N LYS A 658 10.25 28.09 27.35
CA LYS A 658 11.31 28.94 27.92
C LYS A 658 10.92 30.41 27.91
N VAL A 659 10.32 30.83 26.79
CA VAL A 659 9.48 32.02 26.66
C VAL A 659 8.23 31.60 25.86
N VAL A 660 7.05 32.02 26.32
CA VAL A 660 5.78 31.85 25.61
C VAL A 660 5.08 33.21 25.57
N LEU A 661 5.31 33.97 24.51
CA LEU A 661 4.73 35.29 24.33
C LEU A 661 3.44 35.21 23.52
N PHE A 662 2.32 35.61 24.11
CA PHE A 662 1.08 35.94 23.41
C PHE A 662 1.00 37.46 23.27
N GLU A 663 0.84 37.96 22.05
CA GLU A 663 0.85 39.38 21.70
C GLU A 663 -0.45 39.72 20.94
N ASP A 664 -1.25 40.62 21.51
CA ASP A 664 -2.57 41.04 20.99
C ASP A 664 -3.55 39.86 20.74
N CYS A 665 -3.36 38.73 21.45
CA CYS A 665 -4.18 37.52 21.32
C CYS A 665 -5.52 37.60 22.08
N GLN A 666 -6.50 36.79 21.65
CA GLN A 666 -7.69 36.47 22.43
C GLN A 666 -7.60 35.05 22.99
N LEU A 667 -7.72 34.94 24.31
CA LEU A 667 -7.88 33.70 25.05
C LEU A 667 -9.36 33.58 25.43
N HIS A 668 -10.03 32.48 25.05
CA HIS A 668 -11.48 32.36 25.18
C HIS A 668 -11.91 31.05 25.85
N ALA A 669 -12.62 31.15 26.98
CA ALA A 669 -13.27 30.00 27.59
C ALA A 669 -14.76 29.93 27.18
N PRO A 670 -15.17 29.10 26.21
CA PRO A 670 -16.55 29.07 25.70
C PRO A 670 -17.55 28.59 26.75
N THR A 671 -17.07 27.85 27.76
CA THR A 671 -17.82 27.43 28.94
C THR A 671 -17.05 27.80 30.21
N GLY A 672 -17.72 27.78 31.37
CA GLY A 672 -17.04 27.92 32.66
C GLY A 672 -16.03 26.78 32.88
N THR A 673 -14.79 27.12 33.24
CA THR A 673 -13.70 26.14 33.40
C THR A 673 -13.09 26.15 34.82
N ARG A 674 -12.54 24.99 35.22
CA ARG A 674 -11.69 24.85 36.41
C ARG A 674 -10.44 25.75 36.35
N ALA A 675 -9.91 26.01 35.15
CA ALA A 675 -8.87 27.00 34.85
C ALA A 675 -8.67 27.17 33.34
N VAL A 676 -8.37 28.40 32.91
CA VAL A 676 -7.82 28.72 31.57
C VAL A 676 -6.40 28.16 31.42
N MET A 677 -5.59 28.28 32.46
CA MET A 677 -4.16 27.95 32.40
C MET A 677 -3.64 27.21 33.62
N GLN A 678 -2.64 26.37 33.40
CA GLN A 678 -1.88 25.68 34.43
C GLN A 678 -0.39 25.78 34.09
N ALA A 679 0.24 26.85 34.56
CA ALA A 679 1.68 27.03 34.45
C ALA A 679 2.40 25.89 35.19
N ARG A 680 3.46 25.32 34.60
CA ARG A 680 4.35 24.34 35.25
C ARG A 680 5.81 24.71 34.98
N VAL A 681 6.14 26.01 35.08
CA VAL A 681 7.31 26.61 34.44
C VAL A 681 8.59 26.21 35.16
N ARG A 682 9.52 25.56 34.44
CA ARG A 682 10.84 25.19 34.94
C ARG A 682 11.60 26.40 35.49
N GLU A 683 12.36 26.18 36.56
CA GLU A 683 13.19 27.22 37.18
C GLU A 683 14.13 27.88 36.15
N GLY A 684 14.28 29.20 36.25
CA GLY A 684 15.09 30.02 35.34
C GLY A 684 14.42 30.41 34.02
N TYR A 685 13.34 29.74 33.59
CA TYR A 685 12.58 30.13 32.39
C TYR A 685 11.70 31.34 32.73
N LEU A 686 11.54 32.29 31.78
CA LEU A 686 10.57 33.39 31.93
C LEU A 686 9.13 32.86 31.88
N GLY A 687 8.91 31.77 31.16
CA GLY A 687 7.61 31.13 31.03
C GLY A 687 6.65 32.00 30.21
N TYR A 688 5.47 32.22 30.76
CA TYR A 688 4.35 32.81 30.04
C TYR A 688 4.35 34.34 30.13
N VAL A 689 4.19 35.00 28.98
CA VAL A 689 4.03 36.44 28.84
C VAL A 689 2.83 36.72 27.95
N PHE A 690 1.88 37.49 28.46
CA PHE A 690 0.71 37.98 27.74
C PHE A 690 0.86 39.49 27.61
N LEU A 691 0.91 39.98 26.38
CA LEU A 691 1.06 41.39 26.02
C LEU A 691 -0.17 41.83 25.23
N ASN A 692 -0.83 42.89 25.70
CA ASN A 692 -2.06 43.48 25.13
C ASN A 692 -3.24 42.51 24.95
N SER A 693 -3.13 41.28 25.46
CA SER A 693 -4.05 40.18 25.17
C SER A 693 -5.34 40.29 25.98
N CYS A 694 -6.41 39.63 25.51
CA CYS A 694 -7.70 39.62 26.20
C CYS A 694 -8.13 38.21 26.64
N PHE A 695 -8.66 38.11 27.85
CA PHE A 695 -9.16 36.87 28.45
C PHE A 695 -10.67 36.96 28.59
N THR A 696 -11.39 36.18 27.78
CA THR A 696 -12.83 36.32 27.55
C THR A 696 -13.57 35.01 27.84
N VAL A 697 -14.88 35.09 28.07
CA VAL A 697 -15.72 33.90 28.31
C VAL A 697 -16.95 33.86 27.41
N GLY A 698 -17.51 32.66 27.23
CA GLY A 698 -18.75 32.44 26.49
C GLY A 698 -19.96 33.16 27.11
N ALA A 699 -20.95 33.45 26.27
CA ALA A 699 -22.16 34.14 26.70
C ALA A 699 -22.90 33.34 27.80
N GLY A 700 -23.18 34.00 28.93
CA GLY A 700 -23.86 33.38 30.08
C GLY A 700 -22.95 32.61 31.05
N VAL A 701 -21.63 32.56 30.84
CA VAL A 701 -20.68 31.99 31.81
C VAL A 701 -20.60 32.89 33.05
N THR A 702 -21.13 32.40 34.18
CA THR A 702 -21.15 33.13 35.46
C THR A 702 -20.01 32.75 36.41
N SER A 703 -19.24 31.71 36.10
CA SER A 703 -18.10 31.25 36.89
C SER A 703 -17.06 30.59 35.99
N SER A 704 -15.80 30.99 36.14
CA SER A 704 -14.65 30.45 35.44
C SER A 704 -13.38 30.92 36.16
N THR A 705 -12.41 30.02 36.36
CA THR A 705 -11.12 30.36 36.97
C THR A 705 -10.10 30.73 35.90
N LEU A 706 -9.19 31.67 36.18
CA LEU A 706 -8.06 31.92 35.29
C LEU A 706 -6.95 30.86 35.48
N ILE A 707 -6.30 30.82 36.64
CA ILE A 707 -5.13 29.98 36.90
C ILE A 707 -5.48 28.79 37.82
N TYR A 708 -5.07 27.57 37.43
CA TYR A 708 -4.87 26.47 38.37
C TYR A 708 -3.41 26.50 38.83
N GLN A 709 -3.19 26.77 40.11
CA GLN A 709 -1.85 26.89 40.69
C GLN A 709 -1.09 25.56 40.61
N TYR A 710 0.13 25.59 40.09
CA TYR A 710 1.04 24.44 40.08
C TYR A 710 2.49 24.95 40.09
N GLU A 711 3.23 24.60 41.13
CA GLU A 711 4.59 25.13 41.32
C GLU A 711 5.56 24.63 40.25
N PRO A 712 6.40 25.51 39.63
CA PRO A 712 6.42 26.98 39.74
C PRO A 712 5.48 27.73 38.76
N ASP A 713 4.85 28.80 39.26
CA ASP A 713 3.94 29.67 38.53
C ASP A 713 4.66 30.93 37.99
N ASN A 714 5.35 30.85 36.83
CA ASN A 714 5.93 32.03 36.18
C ASN A 714 5.01 32.60 35.09
N LEU A 715 4.34 33.70 35.40
CA LEU A 715 3.24 34.28 34.63
C LEU A 715 3.38 35.80 34.56
N THR A 716 3.21 36.39 33.38
CA THR A 716 3.41 37.83 33.17
C THR A 716 2.27 38.37 32.32
N PHE A 717 1.50 39.34 32.81
CA PHE A 717 0.42 39.96 32.03
C PHE A 717 0.63 41.47 31.95
N LEU A 718 0.58 42.01 30.73
CA LEU A 718 1.00 43.36 30.37
C LEU A 718 -0.09 44.00 29.50
N ASN A 719 -0.67 45.11 29.94
CA ASN A 719 -1.78 45.82 29.25
C ASN A 719 -3.03 44.95 28.99
N CYS A 720 -3.16 43.79 29.65
CA CYS A 720 -4.18 42.79 29.32
C CYS A 720 -5.56 43.15 29.88
N THR A 721 -6.62 42.72 29.17
CA THR A 721 -8.03 42.92 29.58
C THR A 721 -8.68 41.57 29.90
N PHE A 722 -9.50 41.50 30.96
CA PHE A 722 -10.05 40.24 31.47
C PHE A 722 -11.56 40.34 31.72
N ALA A 723 -12.33 39.32 31.38
CA ALA A 723 -13.72 39.20 31.80
C ALA A 723 -13.84 39.36 33.32
N ASP A 724 -14.83 40.13 33.79
CA ASP A 724 -14.90 40.60 35.19
C ASP A 724 -14.83 39.46 36.22
N ILE A 725 -15.33 38.27 35.86
CA ILE A 725 -15.31 37.08 36.72
C ILE A 725 -13.89 36.61 37.08
N TYR A 726 -12.88 36.89 36.26
CA TYR A 726 -11.48 36.49 36.50
C TYR A 726 -10.77 37.33 37.57
N GLY A 727 -11.33 38.48 37.99
CA GLY A 727 -10.78 39.23 39.13
C GLY A 727 -10.90 38.42 40.43
N ALA A 728 -12.13 38.05 40.79
CA ALA A 728 -12.42 37.25 41.97
C ALA A 728 -11.94 35.78 41.86
N ASN A 729 -11.84 35.24 40.64
CA ASN A 729 -11.44 33.85 40.37
C ASN A 729 -10.05 33.76 39.68
N PHE A 730 -9.13 34.65 40.05
CA PHE A 730 -7.81 34.74 39.41
C PHE A 730 -6.98 33.46 39.61
N VAL A 731 -7.07 32.82 40.80
CA VAL A 731 -6.46 31.51 41.08
C VAL A 731 -7.48 30.61 41.77
N GLY A 732 -7.54 29.34 41.36
CA GLY A 732 -8.43 28.34 41.95
C GLY A 732 -8.26 28.20 43.46
N GLU A 733 -9.38 28.13 44.18
CA GLU A 733 -9.45 28.07 45.66
C GLU A 733 -8.74 29.24 46.38
N ASN A 734 -8.39 30.33 45.69
CA ASN A 734 -7.56 31.44 46.19
C ASN A 734 -6.18 31.00 46.71
N LYS A 735 -5.60 29.95 46.11
CA LYS A 735 -4.25 29.46 46.44
C LYS A 735 -3.19 30.53 46.13
N PRO A 736 -2.23 30.80 47.03
CA PRO A 736 -1.09 31.66 46.75
C PRO A 736 -0.22 31.06 45.64
N LEU A 737 0.35 31.90 44.79
CA LEU A 737 1.22 31.49 43.68
C LEU A 737 2.66 31.27 44.17
N THR A 738 3.41 30.37 43.53
CA THR A 738 4.79 30.05 43.92
C THR A 738 5.80 30.46 42.82
N PRO A 739 6.85 31.25 43.11
CA PRO A 739 7.25 31.76 44.43
C PRO A 739 6.32 32.85 44.99
N ALA A 740 6.01 32.73 46.28
CA ALA A 740 5.18 33.70 47.01
C ALA A 740 5.81 35.10 47.15
N VAL A 741 7.10 35.24 46.85
CA VAL A 741 7.79 36.52 46.67
C VAL A 741 8.22 36.63 45.20
N PRO A 742 7.37 37.19 44.33
CA PRO A 742 7.68 37.36 42.90
C PRO A 742 8.76 38.42 42.67
N THR A 743 9.39 38.34 41.50
CA THR A 743 10.41 39.29 41.00
C THR A 743 10.12 39.66 39.54
N VAL A 744 10.92 40.54 38.94
CA VAL A 744 10.83 40.77 37.48
C VAL A 744 11.10 39.51 36.65
N ALA A 745 11.81 38.52 37.21
CA ALA A 745 12.18 37.28 36.52
C ALA A 745 11.26 36.09 36.86
N THR A 746 10.64 36.06 38.04
CA THR A 746 10.01 34.86 38.63
C THR A 746 8.67 35.16 39.31
N GLY A 747 7.77 34.17 39.36
CA GLY A 747 6.43 34.32 39.95
C GLY A 747 5.44 35.03 39.02
N CYS A 748 4.33 35.50 39.58
CA CYS A 748 3.30 36.20 38.82
C CYS A 748 3.52 37.73 38.82
N LYS A 749 3.41 38.36 37.64
CA LYS A 749 3.63 39.79 37.43
C LYS A 749 2.48 40.43 36.63
N LEU A 750 2.02 41.61 37.05
CA LEU A 750 0.99 42.40 36.36
C LEU A 750 1.49 43.82 36.06
N TYR A 751 1.19 44.30 34.85
CA TYR A 751 1.35 45.71 34.46
C TYR A 751 0.11 46.19 33.70
N ASN A 752 -0.49 47.30 34.14
CA ASN A 752 -1.60 47.96 33.45
C ASN A 752 -2.79 47.03 33.07
N CYS A 753 -3.06 46.01 33.89
CA CYS A 753 -4.13 45.03 33.64
C CYS A 753 -5.46 45.48 34.24
N LYS A 754 -6.55 45.28 33.48
CA LYS A 754 -7.90 45.74 33.81
C LYS A 754 -8.95 44.67 33.50
N THR A 755 -10.14 44.81 34.06
CA THR A 755 -11.29 44.00 33.65
C THR A 755 -12.07 44.64 32.48
N GLU A 756 -13.02 43.91 31.89
CA GLU A 756 -13.92 44.39 30.83
C GLU A 756 -14.77 45.60 31.28
N SER A 757 -15.24 45.64 32.53
CA SER A 757 -15.89 46.84 33.11
C SER A 757 -14.92 47.98 33.42
N GLY A 758 -13.62 47.79 33.20
CA GLY A 758 -12.57 48.80 33.41
C GLY A 758 -12.01 48.88 34.82
N ALA A 759 -12.36 47.95 35.72
CA ALA A 759 -11.77 47.89 37.05
C ALA A 759 -10.28 47.50 36.98
N ASN A 760 -9.47 47.94 37.94
CA ASN A 760 -8.08 47.50 38.05
C ASN A 760 -8.07 46.00 38.44
N LEU A 761 -7.38 45.16 37.66
CA LEU A 761 -7.36 43.72 37.92
C LEU A 761 -6.68 43.41 39.25
N TYR A 762 -5.52 44.01 39.53
CA TYR A 762 -4.75 43.74 40.75
C TYR A 762 -5.58 44.05 42.01
N GLU A 763 -6.35 45.13 42.03
CA GLU A 763 -7.27 45.42 43.15
C GLU A 763 -8.47 44.47 43.23
N SER A 764 -8.81 43.79 42.14
CA SER A 764 -9.90 42.80 42.08
C SER A 764 -9.46 41.40 42.57
N ILE A 765 -8.15 41.13 42.65
CA ILE A 765 -7.60 39.82 43.07
C ILE A 765 -7.74 39.65 44.60
N PRO A 766 -8.26 38.51 45.09
CA PRO A 766 -8.34 38.21 46.51
C PRO A 766 -6.99 38.27 47.23
N ALA A 767 -6.96 38.89 48.42
CA ALA A 767 -5.73 39.32 49.09
C ALA A 767 -4.68 38.21 49.32
N ALA A 768 -5.11 36.97 49.56
CA ALA A 768 -4.21 35.81 49.73
C ALA A 768 -3.38 35.52 48.47
N VAL A 769 -3.98 35.71 47.29
CA VAL A 769 -3.33 35.57 45.98
C VAL A 769 -2.58 36.84 45.61
N ARG A 770 -3.19 38.00 45.81
CA ARG A 770 -2.65 39.32 45.45
C ARG A 770 -1.28 39.60 46.09
N ASN A 771 -1.08 39.15 47.33
CA ASN A 771 0.20 39.27 48.04
C ASN A 771 1.35 38.46 47.40
N THR A 772 1.04 37.55 46.46
CA THR A 772 2.01 36.76 45.67
C THR A 772 2.14 37.22 44.20
N VAL A 773 1.63 38.42 43.89
CA VAL A 773 1.69 39.02 42.55
C VAL A 773 2.49 40.33 42.60
N LEU A 774 3.49 40.48 41.72
CA LEU A 774 4.24 41.72 41.57
C LEU A 774 3.48 42.67 40.64
N GLN A 775 3.05 43.82 41.14
CA GLN A 775 2.68 44.94 40.29
C GLN A 775 3.96 45.64 39.80
N LEU A 776 4.21 45.62 38.49
CA LEU A 776 5.40 46.21 37.88
C LEU A 776 5.29 47.74 37.81
N SER A 777 6.40 48.45 38.02
CA SER A 777 6.50 49.89 37.72
C SER A 777 6.74 50.16 36.23
N ASP A 778 6.54 51.40 35.80
CA ASP A 778 6.83 51.84 34.42
C ASP A 778 8.30 51.60 34.05
N GLU A 779 9.25 51.82 34.98
CA GLU A 779 10.67 51.55 34.74
C GLU A 779 10.93 50.05 34.56
N GLN A 780 10.33 49.20 35.41
CA GLN A 780 10.46 47.74 35.30
C GLN A 780 9.83 47.21 34.00
N TYR A 781 8.65 47.72 33.62
CA TYR A 781 8.03 47.41 32.34
C TYR A 781 8.94 47.80 31.18
N ASN A 782 9.35 49.07 31.10
CA ASN A 782 10.17 49.55 29.98
C ASN A 782 11.53 48.85 29.88
N GLN A 783 12.16 48.52 31.02
CA GLN A 783 13.47 47.85 31.05
C GLN A 783 13.40 46.37 30.65
N TYR A 784 12.43 45.61 31.14
CA TYR A 784 12.40 44.14 31.02
C TYR A 784 11.38 43.61 30.01
N PHE A 785 10.34 44.40 29.69
CA PHE A 785 9.18 43.95 28.90
C PHE A 785 8.76 44.91 27.77
N GLY A 786 9.35 46.12 27.70
CA GLY A 786 8.91 47.20 26.82
C GLY A 786 9.04 46.94 25.32
N THR A 787 9.66 45.85 24.88
CA THR A 787 9.66 45.41 23.47
C THR A 787 9.57 43.89 23.36
N ARG A 788 8.96 43.40 22.26
CA ARG A 788 8.99 41.99 21.86
C ARG A 788 10.41 41.43 21.82
N LYS A 789 11.37 42.20 21.30
CA LYS A 789 12.79 41.78 21.24
C LYS A 789 13.36 41.55 22.63
N THR A 790 13.08 42.42 23.60
CA THR A 790 13.51 42.25 25.00
C THR A 790 12.98 40.92 25.55
N ILE A 791 11.68 40.67 25.40
CA ILE A 791 11.00 39.46 25.88
C ILE A 791 11.55 38.20 25.21
N MET A 792 11.61 38.17 23.88
CA MET A 792 12.06 36.99 23.13
C MET A 792 13.56 36.73 23.22
N SER A 793 14.37 37.72 23.61
CA SER A 793 15.81 37.55 23.89
C SER A 793 16.13 37.00 25.28
N TRP A 794 15.11 36.76 26.13
CA TRP A 794 15.31 36.36 27.52
C TRP A 794 16.14 35.08 27.66
N ASP A 795 17.03 35.07 28.65
CA ASP A 795 18.05 34.03 28.85
C ASP A 795 18.85 33.71 27.57
N GLY A 796 19.26 34.77 26.86
CA GLY A 796 20.33 34.74 25.87
C GLY A 796 19.95 34.33 24.44
N TYR A 797 18.67 34.32 24.06
CA TYR A 797 18.29 33.97 22.69
C TYR A 797 18.72 35.05 21.70
N THR A 798 19.70 34.72 20.87
CA THR A 798 20.40 35.65 19.98
C THR A 798 19.57 36.06 18.76
N ASP A 799 18.64 35.23 18.31
CA ASP A 799 17.86 35.43 17.09
C ASP A 799 16.42 35.91 17.36
N ALA A 800 16.25 36.72 18.42
CA ALA A 800 14.97 37.37 18.74
C ALA A 800 14.43 38.26 17.60
N ASP A 801 15.26 38.53 16.59
CA ASP A 801 14.92 39.28 15.38
C ASP A 801 14.21 38.44 14.30
N TRP A 802 14.15 37.10 14.43
CA TRP A 802 13.30 36.25 13.60
C TRP A 802 11.80 36.44 13.90
N PHE A 803 11.45 36.74 15.16
CA PHE A 803 10.08 37.04 15.61
C PHE A 803 9.64 38.48 15.27
N LYS A 804 9.95 38.99 14.06
CA LYS A 804 9.53 40.33 13.61
C LYS A 804 8.22 40.28 12.83
#